data_AF-A0A2D6BSF8-F1
#
_entry.id   AF-A0A2D6BSF8-F1
#
_cell.length_a   1.000
_cell.length_b   1.000
_cell.length_c   1.000
_cell.angle_alpha   90.00
_cell.angle_beta   90.00
_cell.angle_gamma   90.00
#
_symmetry.space_group_name_H-M   'P 1'
#
loop_
_entity.id
_entity.type
_entity.pdbx_description
1 polymer ?
#
loop_
_entity_poly.entity_id
_entity_poly.type
_entity_poly.pdbx_seq_one_letter_code
_entity_poly.pdbx_strand_id
1 'polypeptide(L)'
;MLAGIDLAGLLEATLAGRGAGALCVRVGAEERKVELGVLAEPGRFPIYSIAKSLIATLVLQLAQEDRLSLDSKLEQWHPEVPGAGRCTLRQVLQHRAGLRDYGPLPAYHEALRRHPGVAWTREEYGQHTWTRGLLGEPGRRFAYSNPGFLLAREVAEAVTGRSFAQLVEERIAQPLGLSHTHALTRPTDHAGLEPGRSWRLSVEGAERDVGATMAPGWVLHGTAGSTAGELVIFFDPLAGGRLVSPAALSEMTALLPAGSAQPPWREPSYGLGLMGDPASPFGLVWGHNGGGPGYSASAFRAPAHPAGPVTVAALCAVEDPPLAEDLVIRVLEGLVPAAVWCPIRPRRLPRTRGGPRPLASRPTLERSSRAAPLLDSPRPPRRTARPQSRTLGSGGPGRGGHRSGALARLARGGCKGPGGGRPRACLRRAAGRRRSQRSHRGHLPRASPRGAGLSRNPGRGGPSHRGPLQHGPGPNRPGARLLRGLSRRSGCRLRAGANPGCAARRALRPALGAHGPSRDRRAHEPTQAPPGSPPLVAHHGVRPLCEPMVFRGIHFGSISQRGTMFTLRFDMRAPKSGAPTRDLYPAALDMAAWGEAQGCLMAIVSEHHGSPDGYLSAPFVLASGIAGRTTTLGIQVAALLVPLHDPIDLAEQMAVLDVMSGGRVSYVCAIGYRAEEYAMFGREMKTRGKRMDACLEAIKRAWTGEPFEYEGRPVKVTPTPLTPAGPNLFMGGGSTAAVRRAARLGMGMIGQGGPPELEQIYRDACKEFGTTPGFFINPAPDTATSVYVAEDVDAAWQEIGPYMLHDAATYGGWMDSGSDHASTASGSEARTVDQLRAENGNYRIFGVDEAVAHVKGGMPLMLQPLVGGLPPELAWRSLELVAEKVLPATRG
;
A
#
# COMPACT_ATOMS: atom_id res chain seq x y z
N MET A 1 26.06 2.96 -30.39
CA MET A 1 25.21 1.97 -29.71
C MET A 1 23.72 2.22 -29.90
N LEU A 2 23.21 3.46 -29.91
CA LEU A 2 21.76 3.77 -29.91
C LEU A 2 20.95 3.28 -31.13
N ALA A 3 21.59 2.76 -32.18
CA ALA A 3 20.94 2.16 -33.33
C ALA A 3 20.31 0.77 -33.06
N GLY A 4 20.72 0.06 -31.99
CA GLY A 4 20.22 -1.28 -31.67
C GLY A 4 18.88 -1.33 -30.93
N ILE A 5 18.32 -0.19 -30.54
CA ILE A 5 17.08 -0.08 -29.76
C ILE A 5 16.03 0.66 -30.57
N ASP A 6 14.81 0.12 -30.64
CA ASP A 6 13.67 0.84 -31.19
C ASP A 6 13.05 1.77 -30.14
N LEU A 7 13.63 2.96 -29.98
CA LEU A 7 13.10 3.98 -29.08
C LEU A 7 11.70 4.46 -29.50
N ALA A 8 11.39 4.46 -30.80
CA ALA A 8 10.09 4.92 -31.31
C ALA A 8 9.00 3.90 -30.98
N GLY A 9 9.21 2.63 -31.29
CA GLY A 9 8.30 1.55 -30.90
C GLY A 9 8.18 1.37 -29.39
N LEU A 10 9.24 1.63 -28.62
CA LEU A 10 9.15 1.68 -27.14
C LEU A 10 8.23 2.82 -26.66
N LEU A 11 8.39 4.04 -27.19
CA LEU A 11 7.54 5.18 -26.82
C LEU A 11 6.08 4.96 -27.27
N GLU A 12 5.85 4.50 -28.50
CA GLU A 12 4.52 4.20 -29.05
C GLU A 12 3.80 3.12 -28.23
N ALA A 13 4.49 2.01 -27.91
CA ALA A 13 3.92 0.94 -27.10
C ALA A 13 3.65 1.35 -25.64
N THR A 14 4.46 2.25 -25.07
CA THR A 14 4.25 2.81 -23.73
C THR A 14 3.06 3.77 -23.70
N LEU A 15 2.96 4.70 -24.66
CA LEU A 15 1.79 5.58 -24.76
C LEU A 15 0.51 4.78 -25.07
N ALA A 16 0.61 3.73 -25.89
CA ALA A 16 -0.52 2.91 -26.36
C ALA A 16 -1.64 3.74 -27.00
N GLY A 17 -1.26 4.77 -27.77
CA GLY A 17 -2.18 5.74 -28.38
C GLY A 17 -2.78 6.78 -27.43
N ARG A 18 -2.32 6.85 -26.17
CA ARG A 18 -2.74 7.86 -25.18
C ARG A 18 -1.83 9.08 -25.22
N GLY A 19 -2.42 10.27 -25.39
CA GLY A 19 -1.73 11.55 -25.21
C GLY A 19 -0.54 11.76 -26.16
N ALA A 20 0.42 12.55 -25.70
CA ALA A 20 1.69 12.82 -26.36
C ALA A 20 2.87 12.34 -25.50
N GLY A 21 4.06 12.18 -26.09
CA GLY A 21 5.26 11.87 -25.33
C GLY A 21 6.56 12.16 -26.05
N ALA A 22 7.65 12.20 -25.28
CA ALA A 22 9.00 12.49 -25.72
C ALA A 22 10.01 11.64 -24.94
N LEU A 23 11.00 11.09 -25.64
CA LEU A 23 12.08 10.28 -25.09
C LEU A 23 13.41 10.74 -25.70
N CYS A 24 14.35 11.17 -24.85
CA CYS A 24 15.72 11.42 -25.26
C CYS A 24 16.68 10.51 -24.49
N VAL A 25 17.67 9.99 -25.21
CA VAL A 25 18.70 9.07 -24.70
C VAL A 25 20.06 9.55 -25.18
N ARG A 26 21.00 9.76 -24.25
CA ARG A 26 22.41 10.04 -24.58
C ARG A 26 23.33 9.00 -23.96
N VAL A 27 24.28 8.51 -24.76
CA VAL A 27 25.27 7.48 -24.40
C VAL A 27 26.64 8.00 -24.77
N GLY A 28 27.40 8.48 -23.79
CA GLY A 28 28.64 9.23 -24.03
C GLY A 28 28.37 10.49 -24.85
N ALA A 29 28.75 10.48 -26.13
CA ALA A 29 28.53 11.56 -27.08
C ALA A 29 27.47 11.26 -28.17
N GLU A 30 26.94 10.03 -28.22
CA GLU A 30 25.77 9.72 -29.06
C GLU A 30 24.49 10.23 -28.38
N GLU A 31 23.63 10.95 -29.10
CA GLU A 31 22.28 11.30 -28.63
C GLU A 31 21.23 10.83 -29.64
N ARG A 32 20.08 10.37 -29.15
CA ARG A 32 18.91 10.05 -29.96
C ARG A 32 17.64 10.49 -29.24
N LYS A 33 16.86 11.31 -29.93
CA LYS A 33 15.54 11.83 -29.52
C LYS A 33 14.46 11.17 -30.37
N VAL A 34 13.33 10.83 -29.77
CA VAL A 34 12.07 10.48 -30.44
C VAL A 34 10.92 11.15 -29.70
N GLU A 35 9.94 11.69 -30.43
CA GLU A 35 8.73 12.28 -29.86
C GLU A 35 7.51 11.82 -30.66
N LEU A 36 6.35 11.88 -30.02
CA LEU A 36 5.02 11.61 -30.56
C LEU A 36 4.11 12.71 -30.00
N GLY A 37 4.11 13.88 -30.64
CA GLY A 37 3.42 15.09 -30.19
C GLY A 37 2.08 15.37 -30.88
N VAL A 38 1.29 16.28 -30.30
CA VAL A 38 0.14 16.92 -30.97
C VAL A 38 0.48 18.36 -31.37
N LEU A 39 1.46 18.98 -30.71
CA LEU A 39 1.99 20.29 -31.04
C LEU A 39 3.23 20.18 -31.95
N ALA A 40 3.65 21.31 -32.52
CA ALA A 40 4.87 21.37 -33.33
C ALA A 40 6.11 21.20 -32.46
N GLU A 41 7.05 20.35 -32.89
CA GLU A 41 8.21 19.97 -32.09
C GLU A 41 9.27 21.08 -31.94
N PRO A 42 10.04 21.11 -30.83
CA PRO A 42 10.10 20.08 -29.77
C PRO A 42 8.95 20.13 -28.78
N GLY A 43 8.43 18.95 -28.42
CA GLY A 43 7.37 18.76 -27.43
C GLY A 43 7.83 19.19 -26.03
N ARG A 44 7.03 20.04 -25.37
CA ARG A 44 7.31 20.58 -24.04
C ARG A 44 6.30 20.07 -23.02
N PHE A 45 6.77 19.72 -21.83
CA PHE A 45 5.95 19.12 -20.77
C PHE A 45 6.29 19.74 -19.41
N PRO A 46 5.33 19.86 -18.47
CA PRO A 46 5.61 20.24 -17.09
C PRO A 46 6.40 19.12 -16.39
N ILE A 47 7.56 19.44 -15.84
CA ILE A 47 8.49 18.45 -15.26
C ILE A 47 8.18 18.09 -13.80
N TYR A 48 7.19 18.75 -13.20
CA TYR A 48 6.76 18.58 -11.81
C TYR A 48 7.94 18.49 -10.84
N SER A 49 8.08 17.37 -10.11
CA SER A 49 9.08 17.23 -9.05
C SER A 49 10.52 17.13 -9.53
N ILE A 50 10.81 17.01 -10.85
CA ILE A 50 12.17 17.19 -11.38
C ILE A 50 12.67 18.63 -11.12
N ALA A 51 11.77 19.60 -10.93
CA ALA A 51 12.13 20.94 -10.48
C ALA A 51 12.79 20.98 -9.08
N LYS A 52 12.68 19.91 -8.27
CA LYS A 52 13.46 19.76 -7.02
C LYS A 52 14.97 19.68 -7.31
N SER A 53 15.36 19.05 -8.40
CA SER A 53 16.77 19.01 -8.83
C SER A 53 17.25 20.39 -9.26
N LEU A 54 16.40 21.20 -9.93
CA LEU A 54 16.71 22.61 -10.22
C LEU A 54 16.90 23.42 -8.93
N ILE A 55 15.97 23.32 -7.97
CA ILE A 55 16.04 24.04 -6.68
C ILE A 55 17.29 23.62 -5.91
N ALA A 56 17.61 22.33 -5.85
CA ALA A 56 18.83 21.84 -5.22
C ALA A 56 20.09 22.36 -5.92
N THR A 57 20.16 22.35 -7.26
CA THR A 57 21.28 22.95 -8.02
C THR A 57 21.50 24.41 -7.65
N LEU A 58 20.44 25.21 -7.55
CA LEU A 58 20.53 26.62 -7.15
C LEU A 58 21.06 26.80 -5.72
N VAL A 59 20.56 26.00 -4.76
CA VAL A 59 21.03 26.06 -3.36
C VAL A 59 22.49 25.59 -3.25
N LEU A 60 22.90 24.56 -4.01
CA LEU A 60 24.30 24.10 -4.06
C LEU A 60 25.23 25.14 -4.67
N GLN A 61 24.83 25.82 -5.76
CA GLN A 61 25.61 26.93 -6.33
C GLN A 61 25.79 28.07 -5.31
N LEU A 62 24.74 28.44 -4.58
CA LEU A 62 24.82 29.49 -3.54
C LEU A 62 25.68 29.05 -2.34
N ALA A 63 25.74 27.76 -2.04
CA ALA A 63 26.69 27.21 -1.07
C ALA A 63 28.14 27.27 -1.57
N GLN A 64 28.36 27.08 -2.88
CA GLN A 64 29.68 27.17 -3.52
C GLN A 64 30.17 28.62 -3.73
N GLU A 65 29.26 29.59 -3.70
CA GLU A 65 29.55 31.03 -3.63
C GLU A 65 29.80 31.52 -2.18
N ASP A 66 29.84 30.63 -1.18
CA ASP A 66 29.89 30.92 0.26
C ASP A 66 28.75 31.84 0.77
N ARG A 67 27.62 31.92 0.05
CA ARG A 67 26.47 32.80 0.36
C ARG A 67 25.47 32.19 1.34
N LEU A 68 25.52 30.87 1.51
CA LEU A 68 24.79 30.12 2.51
C LEU A 68 25.60 28.86 2.87
N SER A 69 25.29 28.23 4.01
CA SER A 69 25.77 26.86 4.28
C SER A 69 24.61 25.89 4.13
N LEU A 70 24.85 24.71 3.55
CA LEU A 70 23.88 23.62 3.57
C LEU A 70 23.51 23.22 5.01
N ASP A 71 24.38 23.46 5.99
CA ASP A 71 24.16 23.15 7.40
C ASP A 71 23.62 24.36 8.22
N SER A 72 23.33 25.49 7.56
CA SER A 72 22.56 26.59 8.14
C SER A 72 21.18 26.12 8.61
N LYS A 73 20.71 26.70 9.73
CA LYS A 73 19.38 26.41 10.27
C LYS A 73 18.28 27.10 9.47
N LEU A 74 17.18 26.38 9.26
CA LEU A 74 16.04 26.86 8.47
C LEU A 74 15.39 28.12 9.08
N GLU A 75 15.50 28.28 10.41
CA GLU A 75 15.00 29.46 11.16
C GLU A 75 15.64 30.80 10.74
N GLN A 76 16.80 30.77 10.07
CA GLN A 76 17.48 31.99 9.57
C GLN A 76 16.67 32.70 8.49
N TRP A 77 15.79 31.96 7.79
CA TRP A 77 14.90 32.49 6.75
C TRP A 77 13.42 32.28 7.08
N HIS A 78 13.10 31.18 7.79
CA HIS A 78 11.73 30.76 8.10
C HIS A 78 11.52 30.54 9.61
N PRO A 79 11.63 31.59 10.45
CA PRO A 79 11.43 31.49 11.90
C PRO A 79 9.97 31.20 12.30
N GLU A 80 9.00 31.34 11.38
CA GLU A 80 7.59 31.00 11.59
C GLU A 80 7.31 29.50 11.51
N VAL A 81 8.27 28.70 11.02
CA VAL A 81 8.12 27.25 10.83
C VAL A 81 8.45 26.50 12.14
N PRO A 82 7.49 25.80 12.77
CA PRO A 82 7.71 25.10 14.04
C PRO A 82 8.84 24.06 13.97
N GLY A 83 9.91 24.29 14.74
CA GLY A 83 11.09 23.42 14.79
C GLY A 83 12.18 23.73 13.76
N ALA A 84 12.09 24.82 13.00
CA ALA A 84 13.06 25.21 11.98
C ALA A 84 14.51 25.33 12.48
N GLY A 85 14.72 25.70 13.76
CA GLY A 85 16.06 25.73 14.38
C GLY A 85 16.73 24.37 14.58
N ARG A 86 15.97 23.28 14.43
CA ARG A 86 16.53 21.92 14.39
C ARG A 86 16.93 21.53 12.97
N CYS A 87 16.09 21.86 11.99
CA CYS A 87 16.27 21.54 10.57
C CYS A 87 17.45 22.31 9.93
N THR A 88 18.26 21.63 9.11
CA THR A 88 19.22 22.28 8.20
C THR A 88 18.72 22.28 6.75
N LEU A 89 19.26 23.18 5.90
CA LEU A 89 18.95 23.17 4.46
C LEU A 89 19.30 21.82 3.80
N ARG A 90 20.39 21.18 4.21
CA ARG A 90 20.79 19.81 3.85
C ARG A 90 19.68 18.81 4.15
N GLN A 91 19.16 18.81 5.37
CA GLN A 91 18.05 17.93 5.76
C GLN A 91 16.77 18.23 4.99
N VAL A 92 16.52 19.50 4.63
CA VAL A 92 15.38 19.88 3.78
C VAL A 92 15.53 19.29 2.37
N LEU A 93 16.68 19.50 1.72
CA LEU A 93 16.99 18.96 0.39
C LEU A 93 17.07 17.42 0.35
N GLN A 94 17.33 16.76 1.48
CA GLN A 94 17.30 15.30 1.62
C GLN A 94 15.89 14.72 1.88
N HIS A 95 14.86 15.56 2.00
CA HIS A 95 13.56 15.16 2.56
C HIS A 95 13.69 14.48 3.95
N ARG A 96 14.65 14.92 4.76
CA ARG A 96 14.93 14.42 6.12
C ARG A 96 14.66 15.45 7.22
N ALA A 97 14.14 16.63 6.88
CA ALA A 97 13.72 17.66 7.85
C ALA A 97 12.42 17.31 8.61
N GLY A 98 11.71 16.24 8.24
CA GLY A 98 10.45 15.84 8.89
C GLY A 98 9.25 16.78 8.64
N LEU A 99 9.37 17.72 7.70
CA LEU A 99 8.27 18.62 7.32
C LEU A 99 7.14 17.83 6.63
N ARG A 100 5.92 17.91 7.14
CA ARG A 100 4.73 17.24 6.58
C ARG A 100 4.49 17.66 5.13
N ASP A 101 3.92 16.76 4.32
CA ASP A 101 3.54 17.04 2.93
C ASP A 101 2.03 17.27 2.78
N TYR A 102 1.63 18.00 1.73
CA TYR A 102 0.23 18.21 1.39
C TYR A 102 -0.33 17.17 0.40
N GLY A 103 0.54 16.45 -0.32
CA GLY A 103 0.17 15.53 -1.39
C GLY A 103 -0.86 14.46 -0.97
N PRO A 104 -0.76 13.85 0.22
CA PRO A 104 -1.75 12.88 0.71
C PRO A 104 -3.06 13.46 1.23
N LEU A 105 -3.21 14.78 1.34
CA LEU A 105 -4.33 15.39 2.08
C LEU A 105 -5.64 15.34 1.27
N PRO A 106 -6.74 14.76 1.79
CA PRO A 106 -8.04 14.78 1.12
C PRO A 106 -8.53 16.19 0.79
N ALA A 107 -8.27 17.16 1.67
CA ALA A 107 -8.61 18.56 1.48
C ALA A 107 -7.90 19.19 0.27
N TYR A 108 -6.64 18.84 0.00
CA TYR A 108 -5.89 19.31 -1.18
C TYR A 108 -6.53 18.76 -2.47
N HIS A 109 -6.80 17.45 -2.52
CA HIS A 109 -7.47 16.83 -3.67
C HIS A 109 -8.91 17.30 -3.86
N GLU A 110 -9.59 17.73 -2.81
CA GLU A 110 -10.95 18.27 -2.85
C GLU A 110 -10.98 19.72 -3.35
N ALA A 111 -10.06 20.56 -2.87
CA ALA A 111 -9.88 21.93 -3.34
C ALA A 111 -9.44 21.95 -4.82
N LEU A 112 -8.47 21.13 -5.21
CA LEU A 112 -8.01 20.98 -6.60
C LEU A 112 -9.14 20.56 -7.56
N ARG A 113 -10.06 19.69 -7.15
CA ARG A 113 -11.21 19.27 -8.00
C ARG A 113 -12.31 20.32 -8.12
N ARG A 114 -12.51 21.17 -7.11
CA ARG A 114 -13.54 22.25 -7.14
C ARG A 114 -13.03 23.54 -7.76
N HIS A 115 -11.79 23.92 -7.47
CA HIS A 115 -11.22 25.21 -7.82
C HIS A 115 -9.84 25.07 -8.51
N PRO A 116 -9.69 24.25 -9.57
CA PRO A 116 -8.39 23.98 -10.19
C PRO A 116 -7.67 25.26 -10.69
N GLY A 117 -8.40 26.30 -11.06
CA GLY A 117 -7.84 27.61 -11.46
C GLY A 117 -7.39 28.50 -10.29
N VAL A 118 -7.59 28.11 -9.03
CA VAL A 118 -7.25 28.89 -7.83
C VAL A 118 -6.53 27.97 -6.83
N ALA A 119 -5.20 27.99 -6.87
CA ALA A 119 -4.37 27.24 -5.92
C ALA A 119 -4.39 27.84 -4.52
N TRP A 120 -4.11 27.00 -3.52
CA TRP A 120 -3.94 27.42 -2.13
C TRP A 120 -2.80 28.45 -1.96
N THR A 121 -2.96 29.38 -1.01
CA THR A 121 -1.89 30.33 -0.65
C THR A 121 -0.78 29.67 0.18
N ARG A 122 0.36 30.36 0.34
CA ARG A 122 1.47 29.91 1.21
C ARG A 122 0.99 29.62 2.63
N GLU A 123 0.07 30.46 3.13
CA GLU A 123 -0.51 30.37 4.47
C GLU A 123 -1.43 29.15 4.60
N GLU A 124 -2.28 28.86 3.60
CA GLU A 124 -3.14 27.67 3.57
C GLU A 124 -2.31 26.39 3.52
N TYR A 125 -1.31 26.33 2.64
CA TYR A 125 -0.35 25.23 2.59
C TYR A 125 0.37 25.06 3.95
N GLY A 126 0.76 26.16 4.60
CA GLY A 126 1.36 26.13 5.94
C GLY A 126 0.44 25.56 7.01
N GLN A 127 -0.81 26.04 7.08
CA GLN A 127 -1.86 25.56 8.00
C GLN A 127 -2.17 24.06 7.83
N HIS A 128 -2.02 23.54 6.61
CA HIS A 128 -2.18 22.13 6.30
C HIS A 128 -0.92 21.29 6.54
N THR A 129 0.27 21.89 6.59
CA THR A 129 1.56 21.15 6.66
C THR A 129 2.43 21.58 7.84
N TRP A 130 3.33 22.56 7.68
CA TRP A 130 4.41 22.81 8.66
C TRP A 130 3.95 23.37 10.01
N THR A 131 2.82 24.09 10.07
CA THR A 131 2.30 24.58 11.37
C THR A 131 1.87 23.44 12.29
N ARG A 132 1.61 22.24 11.74
CA ARG A 132 1.26 21.01 12.47
C ARG A 132 2.49 20.27 13.02
N GLY A 133 3.64 20.94 13.06
CA GLY A 133 4.91 20.41 13.56
C GLY A 133 5.52 19.33 12.68
N LEU A 134 6.75 18.96 13.02
CA LEU A 134 7.51 17.92 12.32
C LEU A 134 6.93 16.51 12.58
N LEU A 135 7.20 15.58 11.68
CA LEU A 135 6.89 14.16 11.79
C LEU A 135 7.82 13.39 12.77
N GLY A 136 8.95 13.99 13.14
CA GLY A 136 9.97 13.40 14.02
C GLY A 136 11.23 14.25 14.07
N GLU A 137 12.32 13.71 14.62
CA GLU A 137 13.60 14.42 14.71
C GLU A 137 14.30 14.55 13.34
N PRO A 138 14.72 15.77 12.93
CA PRO A 138 15.42 15.99 11.67
C PRO A 138 16.66 15.12 11.49
N GLY A 139 16.85 14.62 10.27
CA GLY A 139 17.94 13.73 9.87
C GLY A 139 17.62 12.24 10.01
N ARG A 140 16.74 11.83 10.94
CA ARG A 140 16.51 10.41 11.29
C ARG A 140 16.05 9.56 10.11
N ARG A 141 14.93 9.92 9.50
CA ARG A 141 14.29 9.15 8.42
C ARG A 141 13.87 10.04 7.26
N PHE A 142 13.73 9.44 6.09
CA PHE A 142 13.16 10.09 4.92
C PHE A 142 11.66 10.30 5.11
N ALA A 143 11.18 11.48 4.76
CA ALA A 143 9.78 11.89 4.75
C ALA A 143 9.63 12.92 3.61
N TYR A 144 9.15 12.46 2.45
CA TYR A 144 8.97 13.30 1.26
C TYR A 144 8.14 14.55 1.59
N SER A 145 8.59 15.71 1.09
CA SER A 145 8.03 17.01 1.49
C SER A 145 8.19 18.05 0.39
N ASN A 146 7.09 18.33 -0.32
CA ASN A 146 7.02 19.47 -1.23
C ASN A 146 7.14 20.82 -0.49
N PRO A 147 6.56 21.02 0.72
CA PRO A 147 6.82 22.23 1.50
C PRO A 147 8.28 22.45 1.86
N GLY A 148 9.06 21.39 2.12
CA GLY A 148 10.51 21.54 2.30
C GLY A 148 11.17 22.22 1.09
N PHE A 149 10.82 21.80 -0.13
CA PHE A 149 11.38 22.39 -1.35
C PHE A 149 10.83 23.79 -1.68
N LEU A 150 9.63 24.16 -1.21
CA LEU A 150 9.22 25.57 -1.18
C LEU A 150 10.19 26.39 -0.33
N LEU A 151 10.40 26.00 0.92
CA LEU A 151 11.21 26.78 1.86
C LEU A 151 12.68 26.87 1.41
N ALA A 152 13.23 25.81 0.81
CA ALA A 152 14.56 25.82 0.19
C ALA A 152 14.66 26.74 -1.05
N ARG A 153 13.59 26.82 -1.86
CA ARG A 153 13.50 27.78 -2.97
C ARG A 153 13.42 29.22 -2.46
N GLU A 154 12.56 29.48 -1.47
CA GLU A 154 12.41 30.80 -0.85
C GLU A 154 13.72 31.28 -0.18
N VAL A 155 14.54 30.35 0.36
CA VAL A 155 15.91 30.66 0.83
C VAL A 155 16.80 31.13 -0.33
N ALA A 156 16.81 30.42 -1.47
CA ALA A 156 17.59 30.83 -2.64
C ALA A 156 17.11 32.18 -3.21
N GLU A 157 15.80 32.41 -3.23
CA GLU A 157 15.19 33.69 -3.64
C GLU A 157 15.60 34.83 -2.67
N ALA A 158 15.55 34.60 -1.36
CA ALA A 158 15.94 35.57 -0.33
C ALA A 158 17.45 35.90 -0.32
N VAL A 159 18.33 34.90 -0.52
CA VAL A 159 19.80 35.07 -0.58
C VAL A 159 20.26 35.82 -1.84
N THR A 160 19.40 35.92 -2.87
CA THR A 160 19.75 36.50 -4.17
C THR A 160 18.99 37.76 -4.56
N GLY A 161 17.79 37.98 -3.99
CA GLY A 161 16.88 39.02 -4.48
C GLY A 161 16.32 38.74 -5.89
N ARG A 162 16.37 37.48 -6.33
CA ARG A 162 15.85 37.00 -7.61
C ARG A 162 14.68 36.05 -7.38
N SER A 163 13.70 36.04 -8.29
CA SER A 163 12.66 35.01 -8.28
C SER A 163 13.18 33.66 -8.78
N PHE A 164 12.50 32.58 -8.45
CA PHE A 164 12.81 31.24 -8.96
C PHE A 164 12.89 31.18 -10.50
N ALA A 165 12.03 31.93 -11.19
CA ALA A 165 12.07 32.03 -12.65
C ALA A 165 13.37 32.67 -13.14
N GLN A 166 13.80 33.78 -12.52
CA GLN A 166 15.08 34.42 -12.83
C GLN A 166 16.27 33.52 -12.48
N LEU A 167 16.21 32.78 -11.37
CA LEU A 167 17.28 31.87 -10.96
C LEU A 167 17.44 30.69 -11.91
N VAL A 168 16.34 30.04 -12.33
CA VAL A 168 16.38 28.98 -13.34
C VAL A 168 16.93 29.50 -14.67
N GLU A 169 16.49 30.67 -15.11
CA GLU A 169 16.96 31.32 -16.35
C GLU A 169 18.45 31.69 -16.28
N GLU A 170 18.84 32.56 -15.33
CA GLU A 170 20.19 33.15 -15.23
C GLU A 170 21.27 32.11 -14.89
N ARG A 171 20.94 31.02 -14.17
CA ARG A 171 21.93 30.09 -13.58
C ARG A 171 21.87 28.65 -14.06
N ILE A 172 20.83 28.25 -14.78
CA ILE A 172 20.69 26.89 -15.32
C ILE A 172 20.40 26.92 -16.82
N ALA A 173 19.38 27.65 -17.27
CA ALA A 173 18.95 27.64 -18.67
C ALA A 173 19.95 28.37 -19.58
N GLN A 174 20.31 29.62 -19.29
CA GLN A 174 21.25 30.39 -20.11
C GLN A 174 22.67 29.77 -20.14
N PRO A 175 23.28 29.32 -19.01
CA PRO A 175 24.60 28.68 -19.03
C PRO A 175 24.67 27.34 -19.79
N LEU A 176 23.52 26.70 -20.04
CA LEU A 176 23.44 25.42 -20.77
C LEU A 176 22.73 25.52 -22.15
N GLY A 177 22.19 26.69 -22.51
CA GLY A 177 21.47 26.90 -23.77
C GLY A 177 20.06 26.27 -23.83
N LEU A 178 19.38 26.11 -22.69
CA LEU A 178 18.06 25.45 -22.60
C LEU A 178 16.91 26.40 -23.00
N SER A 179 16.74 26.68 -24.29
CA SER A 179 15.75 27.65 -24.80
C SER A 179 14.29 27.36 -24.43
N HIS A 180 13.92 26.13 -24.06
CA HIS A 180 12.56 25.72 -23.74
C HIS A 180 12.29 25.46 -22.25
N THR A 181 13.33 25.51 -21.39
CA THR A 181 13.26 25.20 -19.95
C THR A 181 12.94 26.46 -19.13
N HIS A 182 11.67 26.63 -18.78
CA HIS A 182 11.14 27.84 -18.14
C HIS A 182 10.26 27.52 -16.93
N ALA A 183 10.40 28.28 -15.84
CA ALA A 183 9.55 28.12 -14.66
C ALA A 183 8.08 28.46 -14.98
N LEU A 184 7.14 27.62 -14.55
CA LEU A 184 5.70 27.85 -14.73
C LEU A 184 5.17 28.60 -13.50
N THR A 185 4.81 29.87 -13.69
CA THR A 185 4.45 30.81 -12.62
C THR A 185 3.00 31.30 -12.72
N ARG A 186 2.46 31.36 -13.94
CA ARG A 186 1.12 31.85 -14.30
C ARG A 186 0.40 30.80 -15.14
N PRO A 187 -0.95 30.77 -15.16
CA PRO A 187 -1.70 29.85 -16.04
C PRO A 187 -1.32 29.95 -17.52
N THR A 188 -0.93 31.15 -17.98
CA THR A 188 -0.41 31.43 -19.34
C THR A 188 0.82 30.61 -19.70
N ASP A 189 1.62 30.19 -18.72
CA ASP A 189 2.93 29.59 -18.95
C ASP A 189 2.80 28.13 -19.40
N HIS A 190 1.59 27.54 -19.29
CA HIS A 190 1.23 26.28 -19.94
C HIS A 190 1.02 26.39 -21.46
N ALA A 191 0.99 27.60 -22.03
CA ALA A 191 0.86 27.78 -23.48
C ALA A 191 2.06 27.18 -24.22
N GLY A 192 1.79 26.27 -25.16
CA GLY A 192 2.84 25.52 -25.85
C GLY A 192 3.51 24.45 -24.99
N LEU A 193 2.80 23.89 -24.00
CA LEU A 193 3.04 22.55 -23.47
C LEU A 193 2.06 21.56 -24.11
N GLU A 194 2.48 20.30 -24.28
CA GLU A 194 1.62 19.24 -24.84
C GLU A 194 0.33 19.03 -24.02
N PRO A 195 -0.86 18.83 -24.62
CA PRO A 195 -2.13 18.76 -23.89
C PRO A 195 -2.28 17.52 -22.99
N GLY A 196 -1.98 17.67 -21.70
CA GLY A 196 -2.24 16.66 -20.68
C GLY A 196 -3.68 16.74 -20.13
N ARG A 197 -4.28 15.59 -19.84
CA ARG A 197 -5.68 15.48 -19.37
C ARG A 197 -5.78 14.77 -18.02
N SER A 198 -6.62 15.30 -17.13
CA SER A 198 -6.78 14.77 -15.78
C SER A 198 -8.22 14.79 -15.30
N TRP A 199 -8.66 13.66 -14.75
CA TRP A 199 -9.91 13.54 -13.97
C TRP A 199 -9.78 14.18 -12.57
N ARG A 200 -8.55 14.37 -12.04
CA ARG A 200 -8.28 14.99 -10.73
C ARG A 200 -8.59 16.49 -10.69
N LEU A 201 -8.94 17.09 -11.84
CA LEU A 201 -9.38 18.48 -11.97
C LEU A 201 -10.91 18.62 -11.99
N SER A 202 -11.65 17.54 -11.74
CA SER A 202 -13.12 17.51 -11.78
C SER A 202 -13.74 16.81 -10.57
N VAL A 203 -14.86 17.36 -10.07
CA VAL A 203 -15.74 16.68 -9.10
C VAL A 203 -16.62 15.60 -9.74
N GLU A 204 -16.84 15.67 -11.06
CA GLU A 204 -17.67 14.73 -11.83
C GLU A 204 -16.88 13.52 -12.36
N GLY A 205 -15.56 13.48 -12.14
CA GLY A 205 -14.66 12.46 -12.71
C GLY A 205 -14.35 12.63 -14.20
N ALA A 206 -15.00 13.57 -14.90
CA ALA A 206 -14.68 13.91 -16.28
C ALA A 206 -13.27 14.50 -16.41
N GLU A 207 -12.50 14.05 -17.40
CA GLU A 207 -11.18 14.62 -17.70
C GLU A 207 -11.26 16.08 -18.16
N ARG A 208 -10.37 16.92 -17.61
CA ARG A 208 -10.16 18.30 -18.05
C ARG A 208 -8.72 18.49 -18.51
N ASP A 209 -8.54 19.39 -19.47
CA ASP A 209 -7.21 19.81 -19.95
C ASP A 209 -6.46 20.54 -18.83
N VAL A 210 -5.23 20.14 -18.54
CA VAL A 210 -4.48 20.66 -17.39
C VAL A 210 -4.03 22.10 -17.64
N GLY A 211 -3.52 22.42 -18.82
CA GLY A 211 -2.99 23.75 -19.14
C GLY A 211 -4.08 24.83 -19.18
N ALA A 212 -5.29 24.48 -19.63
CA ALA A 212 -6.43 25.37 -19.65
C ALA A 212 -7.16 25.51 -18.30
N THR A 213 -6.93 24.61 -17.33
CA THR A 213 -7.77 24.49 -16.13
C THR A 213 -7.01 24.66 -14.81
N MET A 214 -5.73 24.28 -14.73
CA MET A 214 -4.96 24.20 -13.48
C MET A 214 -4.03 25.42 -13.30
N ALA A 215 -4.06 26.04 -12.12
CA ALA A 215 -3.07 27.04 -11.73
C ALA A 215 -1.72 26.37 -11.37
N PRO A 216 -0.54 26.88 -11.82
CA PRO A 216 0.76 26.28 -11.49
C PRO A 216 1.04 26.17 -9.99
N GLY A 217 0.47 27.08 -9.18
CA GLY A 217 0.65 27.12 -7.72
C GLY A 217 0.18 25.87 -6.97
N TRP A 218 -0.60 24.98 -7.60
CA TRP A 218 -0.91 23.66 -7.01
C TRP A 218 0.34 22.78 -6.83
N VAL A 219 1.40 23.06 -7.60
CA VAL A 219 2.75 22.55 -7.37
C VAL A 219 3.49 23.56 -6.49
N LEU A 220 3.29 23.48 -5.17
CA LEU A 220 3.74 24.47 -4.18
C LEU A 220 5.20 24.92 -4.30
N HIS A 221 6.10 23.95 -4.51
CA HIS A 221 7.54 24.21 -4.65
C HIS A 221 7.89 24.90 -5.98
N GLY A 222 6.93 25.08 -6.89
CA GLY A 222 7.15 25.49 -8.26
C GLY A 222 7.45 24.30 -9.18
N THR A 223 7.34 24.52 -10.48
CA THR A 223 7.73 23.57 -11.53
C THR A 223 8.28 24.35 -12.72
N ALA A 224 8.95 23.66 -13.64
CA ALA A 224 9.26 24.18 -14.97
C ALA A 224 8.51 23.40 -16.06
N GLY A 225 8.40 23.97 -17.26
CA GLY A 225 8.18 23.25 -18.50
C GLY A 225 9.52 23.05 -19.20
N SER A 226 9.78 21.88 -19.79
CA SER A 226 11.03 21.54 -20.47
C SER A 226 10.79 20.50 -21.58
N THR A 227 11.83 20.14 -22.34
CA THR A 227 11.83 19.05 -23.34
C THR A 227 12.65 17.87 -22.83
N ALA A 228 12.47 16.68 -23.41
CA ALA A 228 13.25 15.50 -23.02
C ALA A 228 14.76 15.70 -23.32
N GLY A 229 15.09 16.37 -24.44
CA GLY A 229 16.48 16.70 -24.77
C GLY A 229 17.12 17.66 -23.77
N GLU A 230 16.39 18.69 -23.33
CA GLU A 230 16.92 19.65 -22.35
C GLU A 230 17.12 19.05 -20.95
N LEU A 231 16.29 18.11 -20.52
CA LEU A 231 16.55 17.35 -19.28
C LEU A 231 17.83 16.51 -19.40
N VAL A 232 18.10 15.91 -20.56
CA VAL A 232 19.37 15.23 -20.83
C VAL A 232 20.55 16.22 -20.88
N ILE A 233 20.36 17.46 -21.34
CA ILE A 233 21.35 18.55 -21.24
C ILE A 233 21.48 19.08 -19.79
N PHE A 234 20.50 18.92 -18.91
CA PHE A 234 20.59 19.32 -17.49
C PHE A 234 21.31 18.28 -16.61
N PHE A 235 20.98 17.00 -16.73
CA PHE A 235 21.55 15.95 -15.87
C PHE A 235 23.01 15.59 -16.22
N ASP A 236 23.44 15.79 -17.48
CA ASP A 236 24.83 15.55 -17.90
C ASP A 236 25.86 16.50 -17.26
N PRO A 237 25.68 17.84 -17.27
CA PRO A 237 26.63 18.80 -16.70
C PRO A 237 26.61 18.87 -15.18
N LEU A 238 25.60 18.29 -14.51
CA LEU A 238 25.72 17.91 -13.11
C LEU A 238 26.85 16.87 -12.96
N ALA A 239 26.75 15.74 -13.68
CA ALA A 239 27.78 14.69 -13.66
C ALA A 239 29.15 15.19 -14.17
N GLY A 240 29.16 16.13 -15.12
CA GLY A 240 30.34 16.76 -15.71
C GLY A 240 30.89 17.97 -14.94
N GLY A 241 30.36 18.28 -13.76
CA GLY A 241 30.90 19.31 -12.87
C GLY A 241 30.77 20.77 -13.33
N ARG A 242 29.87 21.08 -14.28
CA ARG A 242 29.70 22.44 -14.85
C ARG A 242 28.65 23.28 -14.13
N LEU A 243 27.53 22.65 -13.70
CA LEU A 243 26.47 23.35 -12.97
C LEU A 243 26.78 23.51 -11.48
N VAL A 244 27.47 22.51 -10.91
CA VAL A 244 28.03 22.48 -9.55
C VAL A 244 29.39 21.80 -9.63
N SER A 245 30.35 22.23 -8.81
CA SER A 245 31.67 21.56 -8.73
C SER A 245 31.55 20.08 -8.31
N PRO A 246 32.54 19.23 -8.65
CA PRO A 246 32.51 17.79 -8.31
C PRO A 246 32.34 17.47 -6.83
N ALA A 247 32.79 18.36 -5.92
CA ALA A 247 32.60 18.20 -4.48
C ALA A 247 31.11 18.27 -4.10
N ALA A 248 30.39 19.31 -4.57
CA ALA A 248 28.97 19.41 -4.28
C ALA A 248 28.13 18.41 -5.09
N LEU A 249 28.58 17.96 -6.26
CA LEU A 249 27.96 16.78 -6.91
C LEU A 249 28.07 15.54 -6.00
N SER A 250 29.22 15.33 -5.35
CA SER A 250 29.40 14.22 -4.40
C SER A 250 28.52 14.36 -3.17
N GLU A 251 28.20 15.58 -2.72
CA GLU A 251 27.18 15.81 -1.69
C GLU A 251 25.76 15.61 -2.24
N MET A 252 25.48 16.03 -3.48
CA MET A 252 24.19 15.87 -4.15
C MET A 252 23.82 14.41 -4.36
N THR A 253 24.84 13.58 -4.64
CA THR A 253 24.74 12.14 -4.88
C THR A 253 25.15 11.29 -3.67
N ALA A 254 25.32 11.89 -2.49
CA ALA A 254 25.44 11.19 -1.21
C ALA A 254 24.07 10.63 -0.79
N LEU A 255 23.62 9.60 -1.51
CA LEU A 255 22.31 9.00 -1.36
C LEU A 255 22.11 8.38 0.04
N LEU A 256 20.97 8.65 0.67
CA LEU A 256 20.52 8.04 1.92
C LEU A 256 19.23 7.25 1.69
N PRO A 257 18.99 6.12 2.38
CA PRO A 257 17.79 5.30 2.17
C PRO A 257 16.48 6.10 2.28
N ALA A 258 15.56 5.85 1.35
CA ALA A 258 14.33 6.62 1.15
C ALA A 258 13.05 5.75 1.11
N GLY A 259 13.18 4.42 1.03
CA GLY A 259 12.04 3.50 1.06
C GLY A 259 12.46 2.04 1.25
N SER A 260 11.51 1.14 1.09
CA SER A 260 11.77 -0.30 0.96
C SER A 260 12.04 -0.68 -0.50
N ALA A 261 12.91 -1.67 -0.70
CA ALA A 261 13.22 -2.22 -2.02
C ALA A 261 11.95 -2.73 -2.73
N GLN A 262 11.70 -2.26 -3.95
CA GLN A 262 10.58 -2.66 -4.80
C GLN A 262 11.01 -2.50 -6.26
N PRO A 263 10.86 -3.51 -7.14
CA PRO A 263 11.28 -3.42 -8.54
C PRO A 263 10.71 -2.16 -9.24
N PRO A 264 11.52 -1.41 -10.01
CA PRO A 264 12.91 -1.72 -10.40
C PRO A 264 13.98 -1.36 -9.34
N TRP A 265 13.62 -0.60 -8.31
CA TRP A 265 14.51 -0.03 -7.29
C TRP A 265 14.99 -1.05 -6.25
N ARG A 266 16.31 -1.23 -6.14
CA ARG A 266 16.95 -2.18 -5.21
C ARG A 266 17.27 -1.54 -3.87
N GLU A 267 17.92 -0.38 -3.86
CA GLU A 267 18.15 0.42 -2.66
C GLU A 267 17.59 1.84 -2.87
N PRO A 268 16.25 2.01 -2.97
CA PRO A 268 15.63 3.31 -3.22
C PRO A 268 16.05 4.34 -2.19
N SER A 269 16.74 5.37 -2.67
CA SER A 269 17.47 6.34 -1.86
C SER A 269 17.32 7.76 -2.41
N TYR A 270 17.69 8.76 -1.61
CA TYR A 270 17.56 10.17 -1.95
C TYR A 270 18.78 10.98 -1.48
N GLY A 271 19.28 11.85 -2.35
CA GLY A 271 20.41 12.76 -2.13
C GLY A 271 19.95 14.20 -1.87
N LEU A 272 20.62 15.21 -2.44
CA LEU A 272 20.16 16.61 -2.39
C LEU A 272 19.32 16.91 -3.63
N GLY A 273 17.99 16.78 -3.52
CA GLY A 273 17.08 16.98 -4.66
C GLY A 273 17.21 15.95 -5.78
N LEU A 274 17.72 14.75 -5.47
CA LEU A 274 17.89 13.63 -6.41
C LEU A 274 17.31 12.35 -5.79
N MET A 275 16.50 11.63 -6.55
CA MET A 275 16.20 10.21 -6.35
C MET A 275 17.38 9.37 -6.86
N GLY A 276 17.58 8.17 -6.35
CA GLY A 276 18.56 7.24 -6.91
C GLY A 276 18.60 5.87 -6.25
N ASP A 277 19.47 5.02 -6.78
CA ASP A 277 19.70 3.64 -6.33
C ASP A 277 21.19 3.29 -6.53
N PRO A 278 21.96 3.09 -5.43
CA PRO A 278 23.36 2.69 -5.49
C PRO A 278 23.56 1.20 -5.83
N ALA A 279 22.53 0.35 -5.67
CA ALA A 279 22.58 -1.09 -5.87
C ALA A 279 21.95 -1.57 -7.21
N SER A 280 21.45 -0.62 -8.00
CA SER A 280 20.87 -0.82 -9.33
C SER A 280 21.73 -1.73 -10.23
N PRO A 281 21.11 -2.57 -11.10
CA PRO A 281 21.84 -3.43 -12.04
C PRO A 281 22.69 -2.64 -13.06
N PHE A 282 22.45 -1.34 -13.17
CA PHE A 282 23.11 -0.42 -14.09
C PHE A 282 24.33 0.29 -13.47
N GLY A 283 24.76 -0.14 -12.28
CA GLY A 283 25.58 0.67 -11.37
C GLY A 283 24.73 1.75 -10.71
N LEU A 284 25.38 2.69 -10.01
CA LEU A 284 24.71 3.84 -9.40
C LEU A 284 23.82 4.57 -10.42
N VAL A 285 22.55 4.77 -10.08
CA VAL A 285 21.60 5.60 -10.84
C VAL A 285 21.14 6.76 -9.96
N TRP A 286 21.07 7.97 -10.52
CA TRP A 286 20.49 9.15 -9.84
C TRP A 286 19.82 10.11 -10.82
N GLY A 287 18.82 10.86 -10.35
CA GLY A 287 17.94 11.65 -11.19
C GLY A 287 16.69 12.09 -10.44
N HIS A 288 15.55 12.21 -11.13
CA HIS A 288 14.27 12.46 -10.46
C HIS A 288 13.05 12.07 -11.33
N ASN A 289 11.95 11.68 -10.68
CA ASN A 289 10.64 11.54 -11.30
C ASN A 289 9.79 12.81 -11.12
N GLY A 290 8.92 13.09 -12.08
CA GLY A 290 7.89 14.12 -12.03
C GLY A 290 6.52 13.51 -12.33
N GLY A 291 5.52 13.81 -11.52
CA GLY A 291 4.16 13.33 -11.75
C GLY A 291 3.13 14.27 -11.15
N GLY A 292 1.99 14.36 -11.81
CA GLY A 292 0.87 15.20 -11.40
C GLY A 292 -0.33 15.03 -12.33
N PRO A 293 -1.38 15.85 -12.19
CA PRO A 293 -2.52 15.86 -13.09
C PRO A 293 -2.09 15.85 -14.57
N GLY A 294 -2.48 14.80 -15.30
CA GLY A 294 -2.29 14.68 -16.75
C GLY A 294 -0.89 14.44 -17.30
N TYR A 295 0.14 14.25 -16.47
CA TYR A 295 1.50 13.98 -16.97
C TYR A 295 2.30 13.01 -16.08
N SER A 296 3.25 12.34 -16.73
CA SER A 296 4.27 11.46 -16.17
C SER A 296 5.63 11.84 -16.76
N ALA A 297 6.66 11.96 -15.93
CA ALA A 297 7.98 12.44 -16.31
C ALA A 297 9.06 11.70 -15.51
N SER A 298 10.19 11.39 -16.13
CA SER A 298 11.32 10.73 -15.48
C SER A 298 12.62 11.10 -16.17
N ALA A 299 13.66 11.41 -15.41
CA ALA A 299 14.98 11.67 -15.98
C ALA A 299 16.08 11.17 -15.04
N PHE A 300 16.97 10.30 -15.54
CA PHE A 300 18.00 9.63 -14.76
C PHE A 300 19.34 9.52 -15.50
N ARG A 301 20.43 9.66 -14.72
CA ARG A 301 21.83 9.48 -15.08
C ARG A 301 22.35 8.18 -14.49
N ALA A 302 22.98 7.37 -15.32
CA ALA A 302 23.72 6.16 -14.93
C ALA A 302 25.18 6.31 -15.39
N PRO A 303 26.05 6.99 -14.60
CA PRO A 303 27.38 7.39 -15.05
C PRO A 303 28.36 6.20 -15.20
N ALA A 304 28.08 5.07 -14.54
CA ALA A 304 28.88 3.85 -14.58
C ALA A 304 28.19 2.69 -15.34
N HIS A 305 27.20 3.01 -16.19
CA HIS A 305 26.42 2.01 -16.93
C HIS A 305 27.31 1.17 -17.88
N PRO A 306 27.03 -0.14 -18.09
CA PRO A 306 27.88 -1.03 -18.92
C PRO A 306 28.11 -0.60 -20.38
N ALA A 307 27.28 0.28 -20.93
CA ALA A 307 27.43 0.90 -22.25
C ALA A 307 28.24 2.23 -22.22
N GLY A 308 28.97 2.52 -21.14
CA GLY A 308 29.46 3.86 -20.85
C GLY A 308 28.37 4.76 -20.24
N PRO A 309 28.67 6.02 -19.91
CA PRO A 309 27.75 6.91 -19.21
C PRO A 309 26.46 7.16 -19.99
N VAL A 310 25.31 6.82 -19.40
CA VAL A 310 23.98 6.99 -20.00
C VAL A 310 23.18 8.07 -19.26
N THR A 311 22.44 8.88 -20.00
CA THR A 311 21.33 9.69 -19.48
C THR A 311 20.09 9.43 -20.30
N VAL A 312 18.95 9.25 -19.63
CA VAL A 312 17.63 9.07 -20.25
C VAL A 312 16.67 10.07 -19.66
N ALA A 313 15.82 10.69 -20.49
CA ALA A 313 14.66 11.44 -20.04
C ALA A 313 13.42 11.06 -20.86
N ALA A 314 12.33 10.75 -20.17
CA ALA A 314 11.02 10.46 -20.72
C ALA A 314 9.99 11.46 -20.17
N LEU A 315 9.14 11.99 -21.03
CA LEU A 315 8.04 12.91 -20.70
C LEU A 315 6.78 12.44 -21.43
N CYS A 316 5.66 12.34 -20.73
CA CYS A 316 4.39 11.85 -21.28
C CYS A 316 3.23 12.73 -20.81
N ALA A 317 2.37 13.17 -21.71
CA ALA A 317 1.09 13.84 -21.45
C ALA A 317 -0.02 12.81 -21.15
N VAL A 318 0.27 11.92 -20.20
CA VAL A 318 -0.59 10.83 -19.74
C VAL A 318 -0.49 10.76 -18.21
N GLU A 319 -1.63 10.70 -17.51
CA GLU A 319 -1.67 10.63 -16.05
C GLU A 319 -1.40 9.20 -15.53
N ASP A 320 -0.16 8.75 -15.64
CA ASP A 320 0.23 7.37 -15.35
C ASP A 320 1.63 7.38 -14.70
N PRO A 321 1.76 7.50 -13.36
CA PRO A 321 3.03 7.81 -12.69
C PRO A 321 4.22 6.89 -12.97
N PRO A 322 4.10 5.54 -13.08
CA PRO A 322 5.24 4.71 -13.42
C PRO A 322 5.62 4.82 -14.92
N LEU A 323 4.75 5.33 -15.79
CA LEU A 323 4.89 5.23 -17.24
C LEU A 323 6.21 5.77 -17.81
N ALA A 324 6.65 6.94 -17.33
CA ALA A 324 7.92 7.53 -17.75
C ALA A 324 9.13 6.85 -17.08
N GLU A 325 8.98 6.38 -15.85
CA GLU A 325 10.01 5.63 -15.10
C GLU A 325 10.27 4.26 -15.76
N ASP A 326 9.21 3.50 -16.05
CA ASP A 326 9.26 2.24 -16.80
C ASP A 326 9.93 2.43 -18.16
N LEU A 327 9.65 3.53 -18.87
CA LEU A 327 10.28 3.82 -20.16
C LEU A 327 11.77 4.13 -20.02
N VAL A 328 12.16 4.90 -19.01
CA VAL A 328 13.58 5.14 -18.68
C VAL A 328 14.31 3.84 -18.34
N ILE A 329 13.70 3.01 -17.49
CA ILE A 329 14.30 1.76 -17.02
C ILE A 329 14.43 0.74 -18.16
N ARG A 330 13.40 0.58 -19.01
CA ARG A 330 13.47 -0.31 -20.19
C ARG A 330 14.50 0.14 -21.22
N VAL A 331 14.80 1.45 -21.31
CA VAL A 331 15.91 1.96 -22.13
C VAL A 331 17.27 1.63 -21.51
N LEU A 332 17.42 1.74 -20.18
CA LEU A 332 18.64 1.30 -19.48
C LEU A 332 18.86 -0.20 -19.65
N GLU A 333 17.82 -1.03 -19.45
CA GLU A 333 17.87 -2.48 -19.70
C GLU A 333 18.29 -2.80 -21.14
N GLY A 334 17.65 -2.16 -22.12
CA GLY A 334 17.94 -2.35 -23.55
C GLY A 334 19.35 -1.92 -23.98
N LEU A 335 20.01 -1.05 -23.20
CA LEU A 335 21.39 -0.63 -23.44
C LEU A 335 22.44 -1.58 -22.83
N VAL A 336 22.07 -2.52 -21.96
CA VAL A 336 23.03 -3.48 -21.37
C VAL A 336 23.56 -4.41 -22.48
N PRO A 337 24.88 -4.43 -22.76
CA PRO A 337 25.41 -5.25 -23.85
C PRO A 337 25.15 -6.75 -23.63
N ALA A 338 24.80 -7.48 -24.68
CA ALA A 338 24.49 -8.92 -24.61
C ALA A 338 25.62 -9.80 -24.06
N ALA A 339 26.87 -9.32 -24.06
CA ALA A 339 28.02 -9.98 -23.43
C ALA A 339 28.08 -9.79 -21.89
N VAL A 340 27.43 -8.75 -21.36
CA VAL A 340 27.28 -8.47 -19.92
C VAL A 340 25.98 -9.09 -19.39
N TRP A 341 24.97 -9.26 -20.26
CA TRP A 341 23.71 -9.91 -19.94
C TRP A 341 23.88 -11.41 -19.64
N CYS A 342 24.19 -11.73 -18.38
CA CYS A 342 24.00 -13.08 -17.85
C CYS A 342 22.52 -13.24 -17.45
N PRO A 343 21.67 -13.89 -18.27
CA PRO A 343 20.28 -14.07 -17.89
C PRO A 343 20.20 -14.99 -16.66
N ILE A 344 19.36 -14.65 -15.69
CA ILE A 344 18.94 -15.58 -14.63
C ILE A 344 18.02 -16.64 -15.26
N ARG A 345 18.60 -17.53 -16.07
CA ARG A 345 17.94 -18.77 -16.48
C ARG A 345 17.73 -19.59 -15.21
N PRO A 346 16.51 -20.10 -14.95
CA PRO A 346 16.35 -21.11 -13.90
C PRO A 346 17.29 -22.27 -14.22
N ARG A 347 18.12 -22.66 -13.24
CA ARG A 347 19.08 -23.77 -13.39
C ARG A 347 18.31 -25.04 -13.77
N ARG A 348 18.29 -25.39 -15.06
CA ARG A 348 18.04 -26.77 -15.47
C ARG A 348 19.13 -27.62 -14.85
N LEU A 349 18.78 -28.35 -13.80
CA LEU A 349 19.68 -29.28 -13.14
C LEU A 349 20.28 -30.23 -14.20
N PRO A 350 21.62 -30.30 -14.35
CA PRO A 350 22.22 -31.29 -15.23
C PRO A 350 21.83 -32.68 -14.70
N ARG A 351 21.39 -33.58 -15.60
CA ARG A 351 21.08 -34.97 -15.25
C ARG A 351 22.37 -35.75 -14.97
N THR A 352 22.95 -35.55 -13.79
CA THR A 352 24.11 -36.31 -13.33
C THR A 352 23.70 -37.75 -12.99
N ARG A 353 23.91 -38.67 -13.93
CA ARG A 353 24.14 -40.08 -13.58
C ARG A 353 25.46 -40.17 -12.81
N GLY A 354 25.46 -40.82 -11.66
CA GLY A 354 26.63 -40.99 -10.80
C GLY A 354 26.37 -40.48 -9.37
N GLY A 355 26.50 -41.38 -8.39
CA GLY A 355 26.31 -41.05 -6.97
C GLY A 355 27.53 -40.37 -6.34
N PRO A 356 27.36 -39.72 -5.17
CA PRO A 356 28.45 -39.01 -4.51
C PRO A 356 29.49 -39.95 -3.90
N ARG A 357 30.77 -39.67 -4.13
CA ARG A 357 31.86 -40.07 -3.21
C ARG A 357 32.03 -38.96 -2.16
N PRO A 358 32.24 -39.29 -0.86
CA PRO A 358 32.58 -38.28 0.14
C PRO A 358 33.99 -37.73 -0.11
N LEU A 359 34.16 -36.42 0.07
CA LEU A 359 35.47 -35.76 0.09
C LEU A 359 35.86 -35.42 1.53
N ALA A 360 37.14 -35.56 1.85
CA ALA A 360 37.66 -35.48 3.21
C ALA A 360 37.88 -34.04 3.69
N SER A 361 37.77 -33.83 5.00
CA SER A 361 38.02 -32.57 5.68
C SER A 361 39.51 -32.29 5.87
N ARG A 362 39.97 -31.10 5.47
CA ARG A 362 41.28 -30.51 5.86
C ARG A 362 41.33 -29.00 5.49
N PRO A 363 42.21 -28.19 6.10
CA PRO A 363 41.88 -27.60 7.40
C PRO A 363 41.87 -26.06 7.39
N THR A 364 41.44 -25.47 8.50
CA THR A 364 41.57 -24.03 8.80
C THR A 364 43.04 -23.60 8.83
N LEU A 365 43.34 -22.46 8.20
CA LEU A 365 44.66 -21.84 8.21
C LEU A 365 44.69 -20.68 9.23
N GLU A 366 45.35 -20.90 10.36
CA GLU A 366 45.73 -19.80 11.25
C GLU A 366 46.74 -18.88 10.55
N ARG A 367 46.72 -17.59 10.88
CA ARG A 367 47.89 -16.73 10.69
C ARG A 367 48.17 -15.93 11.96
N SER A 368 49.44 -15.87 12.31
CA SER A 368 49.91 -15.62 13.65
C SER A 368 50.10 -14.14 13.97
N SER A 369 49.88 -13.81 15.25
CA SER A 369 50.29 -12.54 15.84
C SER A 369 51.80 -12.53 16.10
N ARG A 370 52.50 -11.55 15.53
CA ARG A 370 53.76 -11.00 16.06
C ARG A 370 53.72 -9.48 15.90
N ALA A 371 54.30 -8.78 16.86
CA ALA A 371 54.18 -7.32 17.00
C ALA A 371 55.55 -6.65 17.14
N ALA A 372 55.57 -5.35 16.81
CA ALA A 372 56.48 -4.28 17.24
C ALA A 372 56.88 -3.35 16.06
N PRO A 373 57.18 -2.07 16.29
CA PRO A 373 56.79 -1.19 17.41
C PRO A 373 55.95 0.02 16.94
N LEU A 374 55.38 0.76 17.89
CA LEU A 374 54.74 2.06 17.64
C LEU A 374 55.78 3.19 17.60
N LEU A 375 55.52 4.23 16.80
CA LEU A 375 56.21 5.52 16.85
C LEU A 375 55.27 6.59 17.43
N ASP A 376 55.87 7.63 18.02
CA ASP A 376 55.20 8.61 18.87
C ASP A 376 54.19 9.53 18.17
N SER A 377 53.24 10.04 18.95
CA SER A 377 52.47 11.26 18.64
C SER A 377 52.02 11.93 19.95
N PRO A 378 52.40 13.20 20.21
CA PRO A 378 52.29 13.81 21.53
C PRO A 378 50.88 14.29 21.90
N ARG A 379 50.57 14.27 23.20
CA ARG A 379 49.34 14.84 23.77
C ARG A 379 49.47 16.35 24.00
N PRO A 380 48.43 17.17 23.77
CA PRO A 380 48.39 18.56 24.26
C PRO A 380 48.13 18.61 25.78
N PRO A 381 48.70 19.59 26.52
CA PRO A 381 48.58 19.68 27.97
C PRO A 381 47.30 20.39 28.44
N ARG A 382 46.75 19.95 29.58
CA ARG A 382 45.85 20.78 30.41
C ARG A 382 46.67 21.67 31.33
N ARG A 383 46.31 22.96 31.47
CA ARG A 383 46.63 23.78 32.65
C ARG A 383 45.46 24.68 33.04
N THR A 384 45.37 24.96 34.34
CA THR A 384 44.29 25.70 35.00
C THR A 384 44.78 27.05 35.51
N ALA A 385 43.99 28.12 35.34
CA ALA A 385 44.07 29.32 36.18
C ALA A 385 42.85 30.26 35.98
N ARG A 386 42.36 30.81 37.10
CA ARG A 386 41.68 32.12 37.20
C ARG A 386 42.45 32.89 38.29
N PRO A 387 42.53 34.23 38.24
CA PRO A 387 41.89 34.97 39.34
C PRO A 387 41.25 36.34 38.99
N GLN A 388 40.09 36.57 39.61
CA GLN A 388 39.62 37.80 40.29
C GLN A 388 39.97 39.24 39.83
N SER A 389 38.94 39.93 39.30
CA SER A 389 38.31 41.15 39.88
C SER A 389 38.88 42.58 39.69
N ARG A 390 37.96 43.56 39.89
CA ARG A 390 38.14 45.00 40.24
C ARG A 390 38.60 45.99 39.15
N THR A 391 38.20 47.28 39.09
CA THR A 391 36.97 48.05 39.50
C THR A 391 37.06 49.49 38.91
N LEU A 392 35.99 50.31 39.06
CA LEU A 392 35.88 51.77 38.78
C LEU A 392 35.71 52.19 37.29
N GLY A 393 35.00 53.28 36.95
CA GLY A 393 34.04 54.06 37.77
C GLY A 393 33.82 55.53 37.36
N SER A 394 32.64 55.86 36.79
CA SER A 394 32.00 57.20 36.66
C SER A 394 30.63 57.03 35.95
N GLY A 395 29.62 57.89 36.07
CA GLY A 395 29.34 59.03 36.97
C GLY A 395 27.84 59.46 36.83
N GLY A 396 27.25 60.10 37.85
CA GLY A 396 25.87 60.69 37.78
C GLY A 396 25.83 62.04 37.07
N PRO A 397 24.69 62.79 37.01
CA PRO A 397 23.49 62.78 37.89
C PRO A 397 22.15 62.55 37.12
N GLY A 398 20.92 62.66 37.66
CA GLY A 398 20.42 62.85 39.04
C GLY A 398 19.20 63.81 39.14
N ARG A 399 18.28 63.57 40.11
CA ARG A 399 16.98 64.27 40.38
C ARG A 399 15.86 63.93 39.38
N GLY A 400 14.55 63.91 39.72
CA GLY A 400 13.86 64.00 41.02
C GLY A 400 12.38 64.45 40.89
N GLY A 401 11.41 63.89 41.65
CA GLY A 401 9.99 64.32 41.58
C GLY A 401 9.00 63.58 42.52
N HIS A 402 7.99 64.31 43.02
CA HIS A 402 7.03 63.96 44.10
C HIS A 402 5.77 64.86 43.99
N ARG A 403 4.57 64.61 44.56
CA ARG A 403 4.02 63.56 45.47
C ARG A 403 2.46 63.59 45.43
N SER A 404 1.79 62.52 45.90
CA SER A 404 0.34 62.45 46.30
C SER A 404 -0.72 62.76 45.20
N GLY A 405 -2.00 62.33 45.28
CA GLY A 405 -2.79 61.50 46.23
C GLY A 405 -4.27 61.44 45.76
N ALA A 406 -5.25 60.74 46.36
CA ALA A 406 -5.31 59.80 47.50
C ALA A 406 -6.69 59.07 47.59
N LEU A 407 -6.81 58.05 48.48
CA LEU A 407 -8.07 57.47 49.08
C LEU A 407 -9.00 56.63 48.15
N ALA A 408 -9.80 55.63 48.58
CA ALA A 408 -10.04 54.95 49.88
C ALA A 408 -10.46 53.46 49.65
N ARG A 409 -9.99 52.45 50.42
CA ARG A 409 -10.68 51.69 51.53
C ARG A 409 -12.05 51.05 51.19
N LEU A 410 -12.43 49.83 51.63
CA LEU A 410 -12.04 49.00 52.80
C LEU A 410 -12.52 47.51 52.69
N ALA A 411 -11.74 46.52 53.21
CA ALA A 411 -12.13 45.23 53.86
C ALA A 411 -13.11 44.21 53.19
N ARG A 412 -13.25 42.92 53.60
CA ARG A 412 -12.42 41.87 54.29
C ARG A 412 -13.21 40.51 54.21
N GLY A 413 -12.54 39.36 54.38
CA GLY A 413 -13.17 38.15 54.96
C GLY A 413 -13.16 36.86 54.11
N GLY A 414 -13.39 35.71 54.77
CA GLY A 414 -13.49 34.38 54.14
C GLY A 414 -13.73 33.25 55.15
N CYS A 415 -13.59 32.00 54.69
CA CYS A 415 -13.67 30.71 55.42
C CYS A 415 -15.06 30.07 55.69
N LYS A 416 -15.07 28.72 55.57
CA LYS A 416 -15.99 27.70 56.14
C LYS A 416 -17.42 27.52 55.58
N GLY A 417 -17.81 26.24 55.39
CA GLY A 417 -19.20 25.75 55.48
C GLY A 417 -19.57 25.38 56.94
N PRO A 418 -20.64 24.61 57.25
CA PRO A 418 -21.16 23.48 56.45
C PRO A 418 -22.71 23.28 56.44
N GLY A 419 -23.18 22.24 55.74
CA GLY A 419 -24.15 21.27 56.29
C GLY A 419 -25.67 21.48 56.15
N GLY A 420 -26.37 20.41 55.76
CA GLY A 420 -27.74 20.08 56.22
C GLY A 420 -28.92 20.50 55.33
N GLY A 421 -29.78 19.54 54.94
CA GLY A 421 -31.08 19.85 54.29
C GLY A 421 -31.76 18.69 53.54
N ARG A 422 -32.58 17.88 54.24
CA ARG A 422 -33.58 16.97 53.64
C ARG A 422 -34.87 17.00 54.47
N PRO A 423 -36.04 17.07 53.81
CA PRO A 423 -37.11 16.07 54.00
C PRO A 423 -37.58 15.54 52.61
N ARG A 424 -38.13 14.33 52.41
CA ARG A 424 -39.32 13.66 52.98
C ARG A 424 -40.63 14.45 52.74
N ALA A 425 -41.76 13.88 52.30
CA ALA A 425 -42.07 12.54 51.76
C ALA A 425 -43.47 12.55 51.06
N CYS A 426 -44.07 11.37 50.88
CA CYS A 426 -45.45 11.06 50.39
C CYS A 426 -45.68 11.22 48.87
N LEU A 427 -46.11 10.20 48.10
CA LEU A 427 -47.21 9.22 48.20
C LEU A 427 -48.61 9.76 47.84
N ARG A 428 -49.13 9.30 46.69
CA ARG A 428 -50.50 8.77 46.56
C ARG A 428 -50.57 7.69 45.47
N ARG A 429 -51.53 6.76 45.59
CA ARG A 429 -51.74 5.59 44.70
C ARG A 429 -53.07 5.70 43.95
N ALA A 430 -53.10 5.33 42.67
CA ALA A 430 -54.19 4.65 41.95
C ALA A 430 -53.69 4.32 40.52
N ALA A 431 -53.58 3.10 39.98
CA ALA A 431 -54.02 1.74 40.34
C ALA A 431 -55.39 1.26 39.81
N GLY A 432 -55.45 0.92 38.51
CA GLY A 432 -56.43 0.05 37.84
C GLY A 432 -55.86 -0.28 36.44
N ARG A 433 -55.62 -1.52 35.95
CA ARG A 433 -56.35 -2.81 35.99
C ARG A 433 -57.78 -2.67 35.42
N ARG A 434 -58.24 -3.47 34.45
CA ARG A 434 -57.81 -4.82 33.98
C ARG A 434 -58.42 -5.13 32.58
N ARG A 435 -57.84 -6.09 31.84
CA ARG A 435 -58.45 -6.97 30.79
C ARG A 435 -58.99 -6.26 29.51
N SER A 436 -58.66 -6.61 28.26
CA SER A 436 -58.43 -7.88 27.52
C SER A 436 -59.69 -8.52 26.90
N GLN A 437 -59.74 -8.59 25.56
CA GLN A 437 -60.45 -9.63 24.80
C GLN A 437 -59.83 -9.82 23.40
N ARG A 438 -60.33 -10.78 22.61
CA ARG A 438 -59.71 -11.36 21.39
C ARG A 438 -60.65 -11.30 20.18
N SER A 439 -60.08 -11.56 19.00
CA SER A 439 -60.74 -12.04 17.76
C SER A 439 -61.45 -10.94 16.91
N HIS A 440 -61.72 -11.13 15.60
CA HIS A 440 -61.62 -12.34 14.77
C HIS A 440 -60.95 -12.11 13.38
N ARG A 441 -60.78 -13.21 12.64
CA ARG A 441 -60.17 -13.33 11.29
C ARG A 441 -61.05 -12.72 10.17
N GLY A 442 -60.42 -12.41 9.04
CA GLY A 442 -61.04 -12.30 7.70
C GLY A 442 -60.07 -12.84 6.63
N HIS A 443 -60.57 -13.31 5.47
CA HIS A 443 -59.76 -14.01 4.45
C HIS A 443 -59.51 -13.20 3.16
N LEU A 444 -58.35 -13.47 2.55
CA LEU A 444 -58.04 -13.65 1.11
C LEU A 444 -59.23 -13.69 0.12
N PRO A 445 -59.08 -13.21 -1.15
CA PRO A 445 -58.16 -13.88 -2.09
C PRO A 445 -57.40 -13.04 -3.14
N ARG A 446 -56.58 -13.79 -3.91
CA ARG A 446 -55.63 -13.40 -4.95
C ARG A 446 -56.25 -12.78 -6.21
N ALA A 447 -55.49 -11.94 -6.91
CA ALA A 447 -55.32 -12.04 -8.36
C ALA A 447 -53.96 -11.46 -8.83
N SER A 448 -53.32 -12.14 -9.79
CA SER A 448 -52.24 -11.62 -10.67
C SER A 448 -52.73 -11.85 -12.12
N PRO A 449 -52.26 -11.14 -13.17
CA PRO A 449 -50.88 -11.34 -13.68
C PRO A 449 -50.21 -10.17 -14.46
N ARG A 450 -48.93 -10.37 -14.83
CA ARG A 450 -48.23 -9.97 -16.09
C ARG A 450 -48.72 -8.68 -16.80
N GLY A 451 -47.90 -7.64 -17.00
CA GLY A 451 -46.64 -7.69 -17.75
C GLY A 451 -46.72 -6.76 -19.00
N ALA A 452 -45.60 -6.63 -19.73
CA ALA A 452 -45.41 -5.75 -20.90
C ALA A 452 -45.57 -4.22 -20.67
N GLY A 453 -44.50 -3.47 -20.90
CA GLY A 453 -44.53 -2.01 -21.07
C GLY A 453 -44.38 -1.62 -22.54
N LEU A 454 -44.55 -0.32 -22.85
CA LEU A 454 -44.15 0.27 -24.13
C LEU A 454 -43.82 1.75 -23.96
N SER A 455 -42.94 2.27 -24.83
CA SER A 455 -42.56 3.68 -24.88
C SER A 455 -43.45 4.47 -25.85
N ARG A 456 -43.85 5.70 -25.49
CA ARG A 456 -43.76 6.89 -26.37
C ARG A 456 -44.15 8.22 -25.70
N ASN A 457 -43.41 9.26 -26.08
CA ASN A 457 -43.69 10.70 -25.94
C ASN A 457 -44.47 11.17 -27.21
N PRO A 458 -44.90 12.44 -27.42
CA PRO A 458 -45.00 13.60 -26.53
C PRO A 458 -46.35 14.39 -26.61
N GLY A 459 -46.45 15.55 -25.94
CA GLY A 459 -47.53 16.54 -26.11
C GLY A 459 -47.03 17.99 -26.01
N ARG A 460 -47.71 18.97 -26.63
CA ARG A 460 -47.33 20.40 -26.71
C ARG A 460 -48.47 21.35 -26.29
N GLY A 461 -48.14 22.53 -25.74
CA GLY A 461 -49.05 23.68 -25.60
C GLY A 461 -48.37 24.92 -24.98
N GLY A 462 -48.66 26.13 -25.49
CA GLY A 462 -48.26 27.45 -24.94
C GLY A 462 -49.50 28.35 -24.74
N PRO A 463 -49.49 29.69 -25.00
CA PRO A 463 -48.39 30.60 -25.40
C PRO A 463 -48.51 32.07 -24.81
N SER A 464 -47.92 33.08 -25.49
CA SER A 464 -48.23 34.56 -25.47
C SER A 464 -47.52 35.47 -24.41
N HIS A 465 -47.23 36.79 -24.61
CA HIS A 465 -47.13 37.67 -25.81
C HIS A 465 -46.48 39.10 -25.56
N ARG A 466 -45.75 39.67 -26.55
CA ARG A 466 -45.43 41.13 -26.83
C ARG A 466 -44.52 41.90 -25.80
N GLY A 467 -43.75 42.98 -26.07
CA GLY A 467 -43.36 43.83 -27.25
C GLY A 467 -43.32 45.36 -26.89
N PRO A 468 -42.73 46.34 -27.64
CA PRO A 468 -41.83 46.32 -28.84
C PRO A 468 -40.75 47.50 -28.98
N LEU A 469 -39.97 47.54 -30.11
CA LEU A 469 -39.19 48.69 -30.72
C LEU A 469 -37.92 49.27 -30.00
N GLN A 470 -36.93 49.98 -30.60
CA GLN A 470 -36.71 50.58 -31.95
C GLN A 470 -35.20 50.81 -32.37
N HIS A 471 -34.92 51.07 -33.67
CA HIS A 471 -33.71 51.68 -34.32
C HIS A 471 -32.35 50.92 -34.54
N GLY A 472 -31.54 51.40 -35.51
CA GLY A 472 -30.21 50.91 -36.02
C GLY A 472 -29.23 52.09 -36.32
N PRO A 473 -28.14 52.01 -37.14
CA PRO A 473 -27.85 51.13 -38.31
C PRO A 473 -26.39 50.52 -38.37
N GLY A 474 -25.92 50.07 -39.56
CA GLY A 474 -24.55 49.53 -39.84
C GLY A 474 -23.57 50.55 -40.47
N PRO A 475 -22.57 50.20 -41.34
CA PRO A 475 -22.36 48.92 -42.08
C PRO A 475 -20.86 48.45 -42.30
N ASN A 476 -20.66 47.57 -43.30
CA ASN A 476 -19.46 47.31 -44.16
C ASN A 476 -18.52 46.08 -43.95
N ARG A 477 -18.50 45.24 -45.00
CA ARG A 477 -17.42 44.36 -45.52
C ARG A 477 -17.54 44.29 -47.06
N PRO A 478 -16.45 44.25 -47.85
CA PRO A 478 -16.44 43.61 -49.18
C PRO A 478 -16.29 42.07 -49.03
N GLY A 479 -16.63 41.18 -49.98
CA GLY A 479 -17.09 41.30 -51.36
C GLY A 479 -16.14 40.50 -52.30
N ALA A 480 -16.45 39.28 -52.78
CA ALA A 480 -17.34 38.94 -53.91
C ALA A 480 -17.73 37.42 -53.90
N ARG A 481 -18.96 37.00 -54.28
CA ARG A 481 -19.43 36.47 -55.60
C ARG A 481 -18.52 35.41 -56.25
N LEU A 482 -18.90 34.16 -56.62
CA LEU A 482 -20.16 33.40 -56.87
C LEU A 482 -20.63 33.29 -58.34
N LEU A 483 -20.35 32.13 -58.97
CA LEU A 483 -21.06 31.47 -60.10
C LEU A 483 -21.03 29.94 -59.82
N ARG A 484 -21.91 29.00 -60.24
CA ARG A 484 -23.05 28.85 -61.20
C ARG A 484 -22.77 28.28 -62.60
N GLY A 485 -23.12 26.99 -62.77
CA GLY A 485 -23.23 26.18 -64.00
C GLY A 485 -23.02 24.70 -63.63
N LEU A 486 -23.86 23.67 -63.87
CA LEU A 486 -24.79 23.28 -64.96
C LEU A 486 -24.10 22.91 -66.29
N SER A 487 -24.40 21.79 -66.99
CA SER A 487 -25.12 20.54 -66.64
C SER A 487 -25.03 19.48 -67.79
N ARG A 488 -25.44 18.21 -67.53
CA ARG A 488 -25.86 17.14 -68.50
C ARG A 488 -24.74 16.37 -69.26
N ARG A 489 -24.69 15.02 -69.14
CA ARG A 489 -25.19 13.93 -70.06
C ARG A 489 -24.18 13.57 -71.19
N SER A 490 -24.06 12.35 -71.75
CA SER A 490 -25.00 11.20 -71.90
C SER A 490 -24.30 9.81 -72.06
N GLY A 491 -25.02 8.70 -71.88
CA GLY A 491 -24.68 7.34 -72.41
C GLY A 491 -23.72 6.48 -71.56
N CYS A 492 -23.96 5.22 -71.10
CA CYS A 492 -25.03 4.19 -71.20
C CYS A 492 -25.00 3.20 -72.39
N ARG A 493 -24.58 1.93 -72.14
CA ARG A 493 -25.30 0.65 -72.47
C ARG A 493 -24.45 -0.65 -72.30
N LEU A 494 -25.01 -1.68 -71.61
CA LEU A 494 -24.93 -3.15 -71.85
C LEU A 494 -23.53 -3.85 -71.84
N ARG A 495 -23.30 -5.14 -71.52
CA ARG A 495 -24.08 -6.34 -71.10
C ARG A 495 -23.38 -6.96 -69.84
N ALA A 496 -23.89 -7.86 -68.99
CA ALA A 496 -25.00 -8.84 -68.96
C ALA A 496 -24.71 -10.26 -69.52
N GLY A 497 -24.43 -11.22 -68.61
CA GLY A 497 -24.84 -12.64 -68.74
C GLY A 497 -23.76 -13.76 -68.69
N ALA A 498 -23.77 -14.60 -67.64
CA ALA A 498 -23.56 -16.06 -67.66
C ALA A 498 -23.81 -16.71 -66.28
N ASN A 499 -24.11 -18.02 -66.26
CA ASN A 499 -24.36 -18.94 -65.12
C ASN A 499 -23.74 -20.32 -65.54
N PRO A 500 -23.99 -21.54 -64.98
CA PRO A 500 -24.68 -21.97 -63.75
C PRO A 500 -24.02 -23.12 -62.92
N GLY A 501 -24.62 -23.45 -61.76
CA GLY A 501 -24.59 -24.80 -61.14
C GLY A 501 -23.31 -25.21 -60.39
N CYS A 502 -23.24 -26.33 -59.66
CA CYS A 502 -24.25 -27.32 -59.19
C CYS A 502 -23.54 -28.27 -58.18
N ALA A 503 -24.16 -29.02 -57.25
CA ALA A 503 -25.54 -29.09 -56.71
C ALA A 503 -25.51 -29.76 -55.31
N ALA A 504 -26.66 -29.88 -54.62
CA ALA A 504 -26.78 -30.49 -53.28
C ALA A 504 -27.40 -31.90 -53.29
N ARG A 505 -27.23 -32.71 -52.21
CA ARG A 505 -28.21 -33.72 -51.76
C ARG A 505 -27.98 -34.28 -50.34
N ARG A 506 -29.06 -34.86 -49.81
CA ARG A 506 -29.17 -35.63 -48.55
C ARG A 506 -29.27 -37.14 -48.88
N ALA A 507 -29.02 -37.96 -47.84
CA ALA A 507 -29.71 -39.21 -47.50
C ALA A 507 -29.03 -40.58 -47.72
N LEU A 508 -29.42 -41.49 -46.79
CA LEU A 508 -29.39 -42.97 -46.79
C LEU A 508 -28.10 -43.73 -46.45
N ARG A 509 -28.32 -44.84 -45.71
CA ARG A 509 -27.40 -45.94 -45.40
C ARG A 509 -27.37 -46.96 -46.56
N PRO A 510 -26.42 -47.91 -46.57
CA PRO A 510 -26.81 -49.26 -46.13
C PRO A 510 -25.92 -49.82 -44.99
N ALA A 511 -26.00 -51.13 -44.73
CA ALA A 511 -25.49 -51.78 -43.52
C ALA A 511 -24.58 -52.99 -43.81
N LEU A 512 -24.11 -53.64 -42.73
CA LEU A 512 -23.33 -54.91 -42.67
C LEU A 512 -21.84 -54.77 -43.03
N GLY A 513 -20.92 -55.45 -42.34
CA GLY A 513 -21.09 -56.27 -41.12
C GLY A 513 -19.79 -56.96 -40.66
N ALA A 514 -19.85 -57.64 -39.50
CA ALA A 514 -18.81 -58.50 -38.87
C ALA A 514 -17.45 -57.80 -38.54
N HIS A 515 -16.80 -57.99 -37.38
CA HIS A 515 -16.75 -59.17 -36.50
C HIS A 515 -16.63 -58.78 -35.00
N GLY A 516 -17.09 -59.68 -34.12
CA GLY A 516 -16.54 -59.85 -32.76
C GLY A 516 -15.54 -61.03 -32.72
N PRO A 517 -15.04 -61.48 -31.55
CA PRO A 517 -15.71 -61.38 -30.24
C PRO A 517 -14.83 -60.88 -29.08
N SER A 518 -15.46 -60.87 -27.90
CA SER A 518 -14.90 -60.59 -26.58
C SER A 518 -13.84 -61.59 -26.10
N ARG A 519 -13.11 -61.20 -25.03
CA ARG A 519 -13.04 -62.02 -23.81
C ARG A 519 -12.88 -61.17 -22.54
N ASP A 520 -13.41 -61.70 -21.45
CA ASP A 520 -13.45 -61.15 -20.09
C ASP A 520 -13.48 -62.34 -19.11
N ARG A 521 -13.24 -62.08 -17.82
CA ARG A 521 -13.48 -62.90 -16.60
C ARG A 521 -12.34 -63.74 -15.99
N ARG A 522 -11.95 -63.28 -14.78
CA ARG A 522 -11.98 -63.98 -13.46
C ARG A 522 -10.98 -65.10 -13.08
N ALA A 523 -10.21 -64.79 -12.03
CA ALA A 523 -10.04 -65.50 -10.73
C ALA A 523 -9.52 -66.96 -10.64
N HIS A 524 -8.49 -67.19 -9.79
CA HIS A 524 -8.60 -67.89 -8.48
C HIS A 524 -7.25 -67.94 -7.69
N GLU A 525 -7.32 -68.10 -6.36
CA GLU A 525 -6.23 -68.53 -5.43
C GLU A 525 -6.31 -70.08 -5.21
N PRO A 526 -5.61 -70.77 -4.24
CA PRO A 526 -4.53 -70.41 -3.28
C PRO A 526 -3.40 -71.49 -3.16
N THR A 527 -2.66 -71.55 -2.02
CA THR A 527 -1.81 -72.66 -1.47
C THR A 527 -0.39 -72.87 -2.07
N GLN A 528 0.64 -73.37 -1.35
CA GLN A 528 0.83 -73.83 0.06
C GLN A 528 2.32 -73.67 0.52
N ALA A 529 2.64 -74.04 1.78
CA ALA A 529 3.98 -74.00 2.44
C ALA A 529 4.09 -75.20 3.43
N PRO A 530 5.12 -75.41 4.31
CA PRO A 530 6.44 -74.79 4.55
C PRO A 530 7.57 -75.86 4.34
N PRO A 531 8.62 -76.14 5.19
CA PRO A 531 9.41 -75.39 6.21
C PRO A 531 10.97 -75.53 6.07
N GLY A 532 11.75 -75.01 7.04
CA GLY A 532 13.17 -75.40 7.28
C GLY A 532 14.08 -74.33 7.92
N SER A 533 14.61 -74.59 9.13
CA SER A 533 15.52 -73.73 9.94
C SER A 533 16.28 -74.62 10.97
N PRO A 534 17.30 -74.19 11.76
CA PRO A 534 17.90 -72.85 11.97
C PRO A 534 19.47 -72.92 11.88
N PRO A 535 20.33 -72.25 12.70
CA PRO A 535 20.28 -70.93 13.36
C PRO A 535 21.50 -70.02 13.02
N LEU A 536 21.45 -68.71 13.33
CA LEU A 536 22.50 -67.94 14.04
C LEU A 536 22.08 -66.48 14.32
N VAL A 537 22.93 -65.70 15.01
CA VAL A 537 22.52 -64.56 15.85
C VAL A 537 23.17 -63.22 15.44
N ALA A 538 22.39 -62.14 15.59
CA ALA A 538 22.75 -60.71 15.63
C ALA A 538 23.45 -60.08 14.41
N HIS A 539 22.76 -59.11 13.80
CA HIS A 539 23.38 -58.05 12.98
C HIS A 539 22.82 -56.67 13.37
N HIS A 540 23.70 -55.72 13.68
CA HIS A 540 23.37 -54.29 13.71
C HIS A 540 23.37 -53.70 12.30
N GLY A 541 22.53 -52.67 12.08
CA GLY A 541 22.96 -51.52 11.28
C GLY A 541 22.51 -51.42 9.81
N VAL A 542 21.21 -51.51 9.52
CA VAL A 542 20.64 -50.90 8.30
C VAL A 542 19.52 -49.94 8.69
N ARG A 543 19.57 -48.70 8.19
CA ARG A 543 18.56 -47.67 8.47
C ARG A 543 17.33 -47.86 7.56
N PRO A 544 16.09 -47.87 8.08
CA PRO A 544 14.92 -47.65 7.22
C PRO A 544 14.88 -46.19 6.75
N LEU A 545 14.63 -45.97 5.46
CA LEU A 545 14.42 -44.63 4.90
C LEU A 545 13.02 -44.13 5.23
N CYS A 546 12.92 -43.33 6.29
CA CYS A 546 11.73 -42.56 6.64
C CYS A 546 12.11 -41.08 6.76
N GLU A 547 12.05 -40.36 5.63
CA GLU A 547 11.96 -38.90 5.66
C GLU A 547 10.48 -38.50 5.66
N PRO A 548 9.97 -37.75 6.66
CA PRO A 548 8.62 -37.21 6.61
C PRO A 548 8.52 -36.16 5.49
N MET A 549 7.35 -36.06 4.86
CA MET A 549 7.11 -35.13 3.75
C MET A 549 7.01 -33.68 4.25
N VAL A 550 8.16 -33.02 4.42
CA VAL A 550 8.29 -31.69 5.04
C VAL A 550 7.63 -30.58 4.21
N PHE A 551 7.05 -29.59 4.89
CA PHE A 551 6.57 -28.30 4.37
C PHE A 551 7.45 -27.72 3.24
N ARG A 552 7.01 -27.87 1.99
CA ARG A 552 7.41 -26.99 0.88
C ARG A 552 6.48 -25.78 0.82
N GLY A 553 6.74 -24.82 1.69
CA GLY A 553 5.99 -23.56 1.78
C GLY A 553 6.58 -22.67 2.86
N ILE A 554 6.52 -23.12 4.13
CA ILE A 554 7.08 -22.40 5.28
C ILE A 554 7.87 -23.37 6.17
N HIS A 555 9.19 -23.17 6.30
CA HIS A 555 10.03 -23.87 7.26
C HIS A 555 10.12 -23.07 8.57
N PHE A 556 9.22 -23.35 9.52
CA PHE A 556 9.27 -22.73 10.86
C PHE A 556 10.59 -23.00 11.60
N GLY A 557 11.22 -24.17 11.37
CA GLY A 557 12.57 -24.47 11.87
C GLY A 557 13.68 -23.52 11.39
N SER A 558 13.45 -22.77 10.29
CA SER A 558 14.35 -21.68 9.84
C SER A 558 13.85 -20.27 10.17
N ILE A 559 12.59 -20.12 10.61
CA ILE A 559 12.09 -18.83 11.12
C ILE A 559 12.77 -18.49 12.46
N SER A 560 13.14 -19.50 13.26
CA SER A 560 13.97 -19.34 14.46
C SER A 560 15.34 -18.65 14.24
N GLN A 561 15.82 -18.48 13.00
CA GLN A 561 17.04 -17.74 12.68
C GLN A 561 16.78 -16.36 12.04
N ARG A 562 15.53 -15.88 12.03
CA ARG A 562 15.15 -14.52 11.62
C ARG A 562 14.41 -13.86 12.77
N GLY A 563 15.11 -13.02 13.55
CA GLY A 563 14.59 -12.32 14.74
C GLY A 563 13.55 -11.24 14.44
N THR A 564 12.48 -11.60 13.76
CA THR A 564 11.35 -10.75 13.33
C THR A 564 10.09 -11.61 13.38
N MET A 565 9.18 -11.35 14.32
CA MET A 565 7.91 -12.08 14.43
C MET A 565 6.78 -11.13 14.78
N PHE A 566 5.95 -10.81 13.78
CA PHE A 566 4.69 -10.08 13.98
C PHE A 566 3.69 -10.45 12.87
N THR A 567 2.42 -10.20 13.13
CA THR A 567 1.31 -10.32 12.17
C THR A 567 0.54 -8.99 12.11
N LEU A 568 -0.33 -8.84 11.10
CA LEU A 568 -1.21 -7.68 10.93
C LEU A 568 -2.66 -8.15 10.76
N ARG A 569 -3.52 -7.89 11.74
CA ARG A 569 -4.97 -8.17 11.70
C ARG A 569 -5.76 -6.94 11.24
N PHE A 570 -6.68 -7.16 10.30
CA PHE A 570 -7.58 -6.14 9.75
C PHE A 570 -9.04 -6.61 9.80
N ASP A 571 -9.82 -6.04 10.73
CA ASP A 571 -11.26 -6.28 10.92
C ASP A 571 -12.16 -5.20 10.30
N MET A 572 -11.57 -4.06 9.91
CA MET A 572 -12.18 -2.98 9.12
C MET A 572 -13.39 -2.27 9.75
N ARG A 573 -13.60 -2.39 11.06
CA ARG A 573 -14.59 -1.60 11.80
C ARG A 573 -14.38 -0.10 11.56
N ALA A 574 -15.48 0.63 11.37
CA ALA A 574 -15.55 2.07 11.20
C ALA A 574 -16.76 2.64 12.00
N PRO A 575 -16.72 2.60 13.35
CA PRO A 575 -17.73 3.27 14.17
C PRO A 575 -17.71 4.79 13.94
N LYS A 576 -18.76 5.49 14.36
CA LYS A 576 -18.87 6.97 14.17
C LYS A 576 -17.81 7.79 14.92
N SER A 577 -17.09 7.19 15.86
CA SER A 577 -15.92 7.74 16.57
C SER A 577 -14.59 7.38 15.91
N GLY A 578 -14.59 6.45 14.95
CA GLY A 578 -13.44 5.99 14.18
C GLY A 578 -13.15 6.84 12.95
N ALA A 579 -12.04 6.53 12.29
CA ALA A 579 -11.78 7.02 10.94
C ALA A 579 -12.79 6.44 9.94
N PRO A 580 -13.14 7.18 8.87
CA PRO A 580 -14.16 6.75 7.93
C PRO A 580 -13.65 5.57 7.08
N THR A 581 -14.56 4.65 6.75
CA THR A 581 -14.28 3.40 6.01
C THR A 581 -13.42 3.60 4.75
N ARG A 582 -13.67 4.70 4.02
CA ARG A 582 -12.94 5.10 2.81
C ARG A 582 -11.43 5.29 2.99
N ASP A 583 -10.96 5.62 4.19
CA ASP A 583 -9.55 5.89 4.48
C ASP A 583 -8.87 4.67 5.15
N LEU A 584 -9.65 3.82 5.84
CA LEU A 584 -9.17 2.56 6.43
C LEU A 584 -8.76 1.51 5.38
N TYR A 585 -9.55 1.34 4.31
CA TYR A 585 -9.27 0.28 3.31
C TYR A 585 -7.96 0.49 2.53
N PRO A 586 -7.63 1.71 2.03
CA PRO A 586 -6.30 1.99 1.48
C PRO A 586 -5.19 1.78 2.50
N ALA A 587 -5.36 2.28 3.74
CA ALA A 587 -4.37 2.13 4.80
C ALA A 587 -4.05 0.65 5.10
N ALA A 588 -5.04 -0.24 5.11
CA ALA A 588 -4.81 -1.68 5.31
C ALA A 588 -3.92 -2.30 4.21
N LEU A 589 -4.08 -1.87 2.95
CA LEU A 589 -3.27 -2.33 1.83
C LEU A 589 -1.83 -1.78 1.89
N ASP A 590 -1.68 -0.51 2.27
CA ASP A 590 -0.37 0.12 2.44
C ASP A 590 0.38 -0.47 3.65
N MET A 591 -0.32 -0.75 4.76
CA MET A 591 0.22 -1.44 5.93
C MET A 591 0.61 -2.89 5.64
N ALA A 592 -0.14 -3.61 4.79
CA ALA A 592 0.24 -4.96 4.36
C ALA A 592 1.51 -4.95 3.47
N ALA A 593 1.62 -4.02 2.52
CA ALA A 593 2.80 -3.84 1.68
C ALA A 593 4.04 -3.41 2.48
N TRP A 594 3.87 -2.50 3.45
CA TRP A 594 4.91 -2.16 4.43
C TRP A 594 5.28 -3.36 5.30
N GLY A 595 4.29 -4.14 5.74
CA GLY A 595 4.48 -5.32 6.58
C GLY A 595 5.37 -6.36 5.91
N GLU A 596 5.10 -6.65 4.63
CA GLU A 596 5.99 -7.47 3.79
C GLU A 596 7.45 -6.98 3.84
N ALA A 597 7.67 -5.68 3.59
CA ALA A 597 9.00 -5.09 3.58
C ALA A 597 9.72 -5.13 4.95
N GLN A 598 8.98 -5.20 6.07
CA GLN A 598 9.56 -5.37 7.40
C GLN A 598 9.71 -6.84 7.84
N GLY A 599 9.23 -7.80 7.04
CA GLY A 599 9.27 -9.23 7.36
C GLY A 599 8.10 -9.72 8.22
N CYS A 600 6.92 -9.11 8.10
CA CYS A 600 5.67 -9.60 8.68
C CYS A 600 5.42 -11.06 8.25
N LEU A 601 4.95 -11.88 9.19
CA LEU A 601 4.67 -13.29 8.94
C LEU A 601 3.37 -13.48 8.15
N MET A 602 2.34 -12.68 8.46
CA MET A 602 0.99 -12.89 7.95
C MET A 602 0.10 -11.64 8.06
N ALA A 603 -0.64 -11.34 6.98
CA ALA A 603 -1.81 -10.48 7.04
C ALA A 603 -3.07 -11.34 7.29
N ILE A 604 -3.89 -10.93 8.25
CA ILE A 604 -5.06 -11.67 8.73
C ILE A 604 -6.30 -10.81 8.52
N VAL A 605 -7.33 -11.37 7.88
CA VAL A 605 -8.64 -10.74 7.67
C VAL A 605 -9.75 -11.64 8.22
N SER A 606 -10.81 -11.05 8.76
CA SER A 606 -11.87 -11.77 9.47
C SER A 606 -13.25 -11.51 8.85
N GLU A 607 -14.15 -12.49 8.87
CA GLU A 607 -15.52 -12.36 8.36
C GLU A 607 -16.56 -12.16 9.46
N HIS A 608 -17.35 -11.09 9.39
CA HIS A 608 -18.64 -10.96 10.09
C HIS A 608 -19.63 -10.12 9.28
N HIS A 609 -20.93 -10.34 9.51
CA HIS A 609 -22.00 -9.72 8.72
C HIS A 609 -22.94 -8.84 9.55
N GLY A 610 -23.58 -7.88 8.88
CA GLY A 610 -24.60 -7.01 9.47
C GLY A 610 -24.14 -6.16 10.66
N SER A 611 -22.84 -5.97 10.87
CA SER A 611 -22.35 -5.20 12.01
C SER A 611 -22.70 -3.70 11.90
N PRO A 612 -23.28 -3.05 12.92
CA PRO A 612 -23.57 -1.62 12.92
C PRO A 612 -22.35 -0.70 12.76
N ASP A 613 -21.14 -1.23 12.99
CA ASP A 613 -19.86 -0.53 12.81
C ASP A 613 -19.13 -0.89 11.50
N GLY A 614 -19.73 -1.66 10.60
CA GLY A 614 -19.15 -1.91 9.26
C GLY A 614 -17.97 -2.88 9.21
N TYR A 615 -17.84 -3.79 10.19
CA TYR A 615 -16.91 -4.93 10.16
C TYR A 615 -16.85 -5.62 8.78
N LEU A 616 -15.65 -6.11 8.41
CA LEU A 616 -15.37 -6.78 7.14
C LEU A 616 -16.31 -7.98 6.85
N SER A 617 -17.22 -7.78 5.91
CA SER A 617 -18.14 -8.81 5.39
C SER A 617 -17.67 -9.49 4.10
N ALA A 618 -16.65 -8.94 3.43
CA ALA A 618 -16.13 -9.39 2.14
C ALA A 618 -14.63 -9.72 2.21
N PRO A 619 -14.21 -10.71 3.04
CA PRO A 619 -12.79 -10.98 3.30
C PRO A 619 -12.01 -11.35 2.04
N PHE A 620 -12.61 -12.08 1.09
CA PHE A 620 -11.99 -12.42 -0.19
C PHE A 620 -11.61 -11.20 -1.03
N VAL A 621 -12.38 -10.11 -0.95
CA VAL A 621 -12.11 -8.87 -1.72
C VAL A 621 -10.90 -8.14 -1.12
N LEU A 622 -10.83 -8.01 0.20
CA LEU A 622 -9.67 -7.39 0.87
C LEU A 622 -8.42 -8.29 0.75
N ALA A 623 -8.55 -9.60 0.94
CA ALA A 623 -7.47 -10.56 0.74
C ALA A 623 -6.94 -10.55 -0.70
N SER A 624 -7.82 -10.35 -1.69
CA SER A 624 -7.43 -10.14 -3.10
C SER A 624 -6.63 -8.85 -3.29
N GLY A 625 -7.05 -7.75 -2.66
CA GLY A 625 -6.28 -6.50 -2.63
C GLY A 625 -4.90 -6.67 -2.01
N ILE A 626 -4.80 -7.39 -0.89
CA ILE A 626 -3.52 -7.71 -0.22
C ILE A 626 -2.65 -8.60 -1.12
N ALA A 627 -3.22 -9.61 -1.77
CA ALA A 627 -2.51 -10.48 -2.71
C ALA A 627 -1.95 -9.72 -3.91
N GLY A 628 -2.68 -8.74 -4.45
CA GLY A 628 -2.21 -7.85 -5.53
C GLY A 628 -1.24 -6.75 -5.09
N ARG A 629 -1.02 -6.56 -3.78
CA ARG A 629 -0.13 -5.55 -3.18
C ARG A 629 1.08 -6.14 -2.46
N THR A 630 1.25 -7.47 -2.48
CA THR A 630 2.33 -8.20 -1.79
C THR A 630 2.78 -9.40 -2.63
N THR A 631 4.01 -9.88 -2.42
CA THR A 631 4.67 -10.91 -3.26
C THR A 631 5.01 -12.19 -2.50
N THR A 632 5.19 -12.10 -1.18
CA THR A 632 5.71 -13.15 -0.29
C THR A 632 4.92 -13.29 1.03
N LEU A 633 4.24 -12.24 1.47
CA LEU A 633 3.47 -12.20 2.72
C LEU A 633 2.40 -13.30 2.76
N GLY A 634 2.32 -14.04 3.86
CA GLY A 634 1.24 -14.99 4.09
C GLY A 634 -0.11 -14.27 4.24
N ILE A 635 -1.17 -14.83 3.67
CA ILE A 635 -2.52 -14.26 3.77
C ILE A 635 -3.43 -15.28 4.46
N GLN A 636 -4.21 -14.86 5.44
CA GLN A 636 -5.14 -15.73 6.13
C GLN A 636 -6.51 -15.09 6.31
N VAL A 637 -7.55 -15.82 5.87
CA VAL A 637 -8.93 -15.51 6.26
C VAL A 637 -9.24 -16.27 7.55
N ALA A 638 -9.26 -15.58 8.68
CA ALA A 638 -9.55 -16.11 9.99
C ALA A 638 -10.50 -15.17 10.76
N ALA A 639 -11.77 -15.51 11.00
CA ALA A 639 -12.49 -16.70 10.53
C ALA A 639 -13.07 -16.55 9.10
N LEU A 640 -13.28 -17.68 8.43
CA LEU A 640 -14.15 -17.86 7.26
C LEU A 640 -15.43 -18.61 7.70
N LEU A 641 -16.60 -18.01 7.53
CA LEU A 641 -17.90 -18.53 7.98
C LEU A 641 -18.54 -19.47 6.94
N VAL A 642 -17.82 -20.53 6.60
CA VAL A 642 -18.12 -21.49 5.52
C VAL A 642 -19.62 -21.85 5.35
N PRO A 643 -20.42 -22.13 6.41
CA PRO A 643 -21.81 -22.56 6.21
C PRO A 643 -22.77 -21.48 5.68
N LEU A 644 -22.38 -20.19 5.66
CA LEU A 644 -23.21 -19.13 5.07
C LEU A 644 -23.23 -19.21 3.53
N HIS A 645 -22.06 -19.50 2.95
CA HIS A 645 -21.76 -19.49 1.51
C HIS A 645 -22.40 -20.65 0.73
N ASP A 646 -22.30 -20.62 -0.61
CA ASP A 646 -22.43 -21.81 -1.45
C ASP A 646 -21.04 -22.46 -1.60
N PRO A 647 -20.89 -23.79 -1.44
CA PRO A 647 -19.57 -24.42 -1.43
C PRO A 647 -18.88 -24.47 -2.80
N ILE A 648 -19.61 -24.29 -3.91
CA ILE A 648 -19.02 -24.35 -5.25
C ILE A 648 -18.45 -22.98 -5.63
N ASP A 649 -19.23 -21.92 -5.42
CA ASP A 649 -18.78 -20.53 -5.53
C ASP A 649 -17.59 -20.26 -4.59
N LEU A 650 -17.67 -20.73 -3.35
CA LEU A 650 -16.57 -20.62 -2.38
C LEU A 650 -15.32 -21.39 -2.84
N ALA A 651 -15.47 -22.58 -3.44
CA ALA A 651 -14.34 -23.33 -3.99
C ALA A 651 -13.65 -22.59 -5.16
N GLU A 652 -14.43 -21.92 -6.01
CA GLU A 652 -13.93 -21.09 -7.13
C GLU A 652 -13.21 -19.83 -6.61
N GLN A 653 -13.82 -19.07 -5.70
CA GLN A 653 -13.19 -17.89 -5.07
C GLN A 653 -11.85 -18.26 -4.40
N MET A 654 -11.81 -19.36 -3.66
CA MET A 654 -10.60 -19.83 -2.98
C MET A 654 -9.53 -20.32 -3.96
N ALA A 655 -9.90 -20.96 -5.07
CA ALA A 655 -8.96 -21.39 -6.11
C ALA A 655 -8.35 -20.21 -6.86
N VAL A 656 -9.15 -19.21 -7.22
CA VAL A 656 -8.68 -17.99 -7.90
C VAL A 656 -7.75 -17.17 -6.98
N LEU A 657 -8.09 -17.02 -5.69
CA LEU A 657 -7.23 -16.32 -4.73
C LEU A 657 -5.94 -17.10 -4.42
N ASP A 658 -5.97 -18.43 -4.42
CA ASP A 658 -4.77 -19.28 -4.29
C ASP A 658 -3.83 -19.13 -5.50
N VAL A 659 -4.37 -19.16 -6.73
CA VAL A 659 -3.61 -18.87 -7.96
C VAL A 659 -3.03 -17.46 -7.95
N MET A 660 -3.85 -16.44 -7.66
CA MET A 660 -3.45 -15.03 -7.71
C MET A 660 -2.46 -14.65 -6.60
N SER A 661 -2.57 -15.25 -5.41
CA SER A 661 -1.59 -15.06 -4.34
C SER A 661 -0.30 -15.86 -4.56
N GLY A 662 -0.25 -16.79 -5.51
CA GLY A 662 0.90 -17.68 -5.70
C GLY A 662 1.04 -18.74 -4.61
N GLY A 663 -0.08 -19.26 -4.08
CA GLY A 663 -0.11 -20.30 -3.05
C GLY A 663 0.13 -19.80 -1.62
N ARG A 664 -0.04 -18.50 -1.37
CA ARG A 664 0.22 -17.86 -0.05
C ARG A 664 -1.00 -17.76 0.87
N VAL A 665 -2.18 -18.16 0.39
CA VAL A 665 -3.44 -18.02 1.13
C VAL A 665 -3.75 -19.25 2.00
N SER A 666 -4.36 -19.00 3.16
CA SER A 666 -4.86 -20.01 4.09
C SER A 666 -6.19 -19.58 4.72
N TYR A 667 -6.95 -20.52 5.26
CA TYR A 667 -8.30 -20.28 5.76
C TYR A 667 -8.54 -20.99 7.10
N VAL A 668 -9.06 -20.26 8.09
CA VAL A 668 -9.59 -20.83 9.34
C VAL A 668 -11.10 -20.93 9.19
N CYS A 669 -11.56 -22.10 8.73
CA CYS A 669 -12.95 -22.41 8.54
C CYS A 669 -13.66 -22.52 9.89
N ALA A 670 -14.57 -21.59 10.18
CA ALA A 670 -15.38 -21.58 11.40
C ALA A 670 -16.87 -21.82 11.12
N ILE A 671 -17.59 -22.24 12.17
CA ILE A 671 -19.00 -22.62 12.09
C ILE A 671 -19.97 -21.44 12.25
N GLY A 672 -19.51 -20.28 12.76
CA GLY A 672 -20.35 -19.13 13.09
C GLY A 672 -21.25 -19.33 14.32
N TYR A 673 -21.54 -18.24 15.02
CA TYR A 673 -22.30 -18.25 16.28
C TYR A 673 -23.44 -17.23 16.37
N ARG A 674 -23.51 -16.22 15.49
CA ARG A 674 -24.54 -15.17 15.53
C ARG A 674 -25.79 -15.61 14.75
N ALA A 675 -26.97 -15.49 15.36
CA ALA A 675 -28.22 -15.95 14.74
C ALA A 675 -28.67 -15.05 13.58
N GLU A 676 -28.31 -13.76 13.64
CA GLU A 676 -28.66 -12.72 12.68
C GLU A 676 -27.92 -12.92 11.35
N GLU A 677 -26.66 -13.35 11.40
CA GLU A 677 -25.86 -13.68 10.21
C GLU A 677 -26.48 -14.89 9.47
N TYR A 678 -26.90 -15.92 10.21
CA TYR A 678 -27.61 -17.06 9.65
C TYR A 678 -28.96 -16.66 9.02
N ALA A 679 -29.74 -15.82 9.70
CA ALA A 679 -31.01 -15.32 9.18
C ALA A 679 -30.84 -14.45 7.93
N MET A 680 -29.84 -13.57 7.90
CA MET A 680 -29.51 -12.69 6.78
C MET A 680 -29.19 -13.46 5.50
N PHE A 681 -28.49 -14.60 5.60
CA PHE A 681 -28.15 -15.47 4.47
C PHE A 681 -29.19 -16.58 4.22
N GLY A 682 -30.35 -16.55 4.90
CA GLY A 682 -31.41 -17.54 4.73
C GLY A 682 -31.00 -18.97 5.12
N ARG A 683 -30.09 -19.13 6.09
CA ARG A 683 -29.53 -20.42 6.53
C ARG A 683 -30.06 -20.82 7.91
N GLU A 684 -30.32 -22.11 8.10
CA GLU A 684 -30.74 -22.62 9.41
C GLU A 684 -29.57 -22.79 10.38
N MET A 685 -29.52 -21.97 11.43
CA MET A 685 -28.51 -22.07 12.49
C MET A 685 -28.48 -23.45 13.20
N LYS A 686 -29.58 -24.22 13.15
CA LYS A 686 -29.65 -25.59 13.72
C LYS A 686 -28.88 -26.64 12.91
N THR A 687 -28.76 -26.48 11.59
CA THR A 687 -28.11 -27.48 10.72
C THR A 687 -26.65 -27.16 10.43
N ARG A 688 -26.13 -26.03 10.94
CA ARG A 688 -24.78 -25.50 10.64
C ARG A 688 -23.63 -26.49 10.73
N GLY A 689 -23.63 -27.39 11.71
CA GLY A 689 -22.59 -28.43 11.83
C GLY A 689 -22.59 -29.46 10.69
N LYS A 690 -23.78 -29.85 10.21
CA LYS A 690 -23.92 -30.74 9.04
C LYS A 690 -23.60 -30.01 7.74
N ARG A 691 -23.98 -28.73 7.63
CA ARG A 691 -23.65 -27.89 6.48
C ARG A 691 -22.15 -27.64 6.37
N MET A 692 -21.47 -27.38 7.49
CA MET A 692 -20.00 -27.27 7.57
C MET A 692 -19.30 -28.48 6.96
N ASP A 693 -19.75 -29.69 7.32
CA ASP A 693 -19.21 -30.94 6.79
C ASP A 693 -19.42 -31.06 5.28
N ALA A 694 -20.68 -30.96 4.83
CA ALA A 694 -21.03 -31.06 3.40
C ALA A 694 -20.33 -30.01 2.53
N CYS A 695 -20.18 -28.77 3.02
CA CYS A 695 -19.47 -27.71 2.31
C CYS A 695 -17.97 -28.02 2.16
N LEU A 696 -17.29 -28.44 3.23
CA LEU A 696 -15.86 -28.74 3.16
C LEU A 696 -15.55 -29.98 2.31
N GLU A 697 -16.41 -31.01 2.37
CA GLU A 697 -16.32 -32.19 1.50
C GLU A 697 -16.53 -31.82 0.03
N ALA A 698 -17.50 -30.94 -0.27
CA ALA A 698 -17.73 -30.45 -1.63
C ALA A 698 -16.58 -29.56 -2.16
N ILE A 699 -16.02 -28.67 -1.34
CA ILE A 699 -14.88 -27.81 -1.71
C ILE A 699 -13.65 -28.68 -2.04
N LYS A 700 -13.30 -29.63 -1.17
CA LYS A 700 -12.16 -30.55 -1.42
C LYS A 700 -12.37 -31.41 -2.66
N ARG A 701 -13.61 -31.83 -2.95
CA ARG A 701 -13.94 -32.58 -4.17
C ARG A 701 -13.85 -31.69 -5.42
N ALA A 702 -14.32 -30.45 -5.35
CA ALA A 702 -14.28 -29.49 -6.45
C ALA A 702 -12.84 -29.17 -6.90
N TRP A 703 -11.90 -29.01 -5.96
CA TRP A 703 -10.49 -28.76 -6.26
C TRP A 703 -9.74 -29.91 -6.94
N THR A 704 -10.34 -31.08 -7.09
CA THR A 704 -9.79 -32.14 -7.96
C THR A 704 -9.86 -31.79 -9.45
N GLY A 705 -10.74 -30.85 -9.84
CA GLY A 705 -11.01 -30.51 -11.24
C GLY A 705 -11.87 -31.54 -11.99
N GLU A 706 -12.22 -32.66 -11.35
CA GLU A 706 -13.05 -33.70 -11.95
C GLU A 706 -14.56 -33.40 -11.81
N PRO A 707 -15.39 -33.77 -12.79
CA PRO A 707 -16.85 -33.63 -12.68
C PRO A 707 -17.43 -34.44 -11.53
N PHE A 708 -18.36 -33.86 -10.78
CA PHE A 708 -19.10 -34.56 -9.73
C PHE A 708 -20.54 -34.09 -9.62
N GLU A 709 -21.36 -34.85 -8.87
CA GLU A 709 -22.71 -34.43 -8.51
C GLU A 709 -22.72 -33.83 -7.09
N TYR A 710 -23.38 -32.68 -6.93
CA TYR A 710 -23.66 -32.03 -5.65
C TYR A 710 -25.11 -31.57 -5.60
N GLU A 711 -25.88 -32.00 -4.59
CA GLU A 711 -27.32 -31.67 -4.43
C GLU A 711 -28.17 -31.93 -5.70
N GLY A 712 -27.90 -33.03 -6.44
CA GLY A 712 -28.58 -33.36 -7.70
C GLY A 712 -28.12 -32.55 -8.92
N ARG A 713 -27.08 -31.73 -8.78
CA ARG A 713 -26.52 -30.88 -9.85
C ARG A 713 -25.17 -31.42 -10.33
N PRO A 714 -24.90 -31.51 -11.65
CA PRO A 714 -23.54 -31.70 -12.14
C PRO A 714 -22.70 -30.43 -11.86
N VAL A 715 -21.48 -30.62 -11.39
CA VAL A 715 -20.51 -29.57 -11.02
C VAL A 715 -19.13 -29.93 -11.56
N LYS A 716 -18.42 -28.93 -12.07
CA LYS A 716 -16.97 -28.96 -12.31
C LYS A 716 -16.42 -27.55 -12.07
N VAL A 717 -15.43 -27.42 -11.20
CA VAL A 717 -14.79 -26.15 -10.86
C VAL A 717 -13.52 -25.95 -11.69
N THR A 718 -13.37 -24.75 -12.26
CA THR A 718 -12.16 -24.32 -12.99
C THR A 718 -11.96 -22.80 -12.83
N PRO A 719 -10.74 -22.30 -12.56
CA PRO A 719 -9.49 -23.04 -12.44
C PRO A 719 -9.43 -23.92 -11.18
N THR A 720 -8.59 -24.96 -11.20
CA THR A 720 -8.16 -25.61 -9.97
C THR A 720 -7.18 -24.70 -9.22
N PRO A 721 -7.02 -24.86 -7.90
CA PRO A 721 -5.96 -24.18 -7.14
C PRO A 721 -4.56 -24.44 -7.72
N LEU A 722 -3.62 -23.54 -7.42
CA LEU A 722 -2.19 -23.69 -7.67
C LEU A 722 -1.55 -24.62 -6.62
N THR A 723 -1.98 -24.51 -5.37
CA THR A 723 -1.55 -25.37 -4.27
C THR A 723 -2.10 -26.79 -4.46
N PRO A 724 -1.26 -27.85 -4.46
CA PRO A 724 -1.73 -29.23 -4.63
C PRO A 724 -2.73 -29.64 -3.54
N ALA A 725 -3.86 -30.21 -3.97
CA ALA A 725 -5.05 -30.51 -3.13
C ALA A 725 -5.74 -29.28 -2.50
N GLY A 726 -5.37 -28.07 -2.92
CA GLY A 726 -5.98 -26.80 -2.54
C GLY A 726 -5.22 -26.03 -1.43
N PRO A 727 -5.58 -24.76 -1.21
CA PRO A 727 -4.98 -23.92 -0.19
C PRO A 727 -5.18 -24.48 1.23
N ASN A 728 -4.29 -24.08 2.15
CA ASN A 728 -4.27 -24.65 3.50
C ASN A 728 -5.55 -24.35 4.29
N LEU A 729 -6.22 -25.42 4.75
CA LEU A 729 -7.44 -25.35 5.54
C LEU A 729 -7.20 -25.77 7.00
N PHE A 730 -7.55 -24.86 7.90
CA PHE A 730 -7.62 -25.08 9.35
C PHE A 730 -9.08 -25.05 9.80
N MET A 731 -9.41 -25.81 10.84
CA MET A 731 -10.70 -25.76 11.52
C MET A 731 -10.62 -24.80 12.71
N GLY A 732 -11.60 -23.92 12.83
CA GLY A 732 -11.70 -22.95 13.93
C GLY A 732 -12.56 -23.44 15.10
N GLY A 733 -12.09 -23.19 16.33
CA GLY A 733 -12.91 -23.25 17.56
C GLY A 733 -12.57 -24.37 18.55
N GLY A 734 -12.85 -24.11 19.83
CA GLY A 734 -12.38 -24.89 20.99
C GLY A 734 -13.22 -26.10 21.43
N SER A 735 -13.82 -26.87 20.50
CA SER A 735 -14.74 -27.97 20.88
C SER A 735 -14.33 -29.35 20.35
N THR A 736 -14.67 -30.41 21.10
CA THR A 736 -14.53 -31.83 20.69
C THR A 736 -15.14 -32.11 19.30
N ALA A 737 -16.24 -31.44 18.98
CA ALA A 737 -16.91 -31.57 17.68
C ALA A 737 -16.16 -30.85 16.53
N ALA A 738 -15.33 -29.84 16.84
CA ALA A 738 -14.45 -29.19 15.87
C ALA A 738 -13.20 -30.05 15.60
N VAL A 739 -12.50 -30.52 16.64
CA VAL A 739 -11.30 -31.35 16.46
C VAL A 739 -11.59 -32.69 15.78
N ARG A 740 -12.70 -33.37 16.10
CA ARG A 740 -13.07 -34.62 15.41
C ARG A 740 -13.43 -34.40 13.93
N ARG A 741 -13.99 -33.23 13.59
CA ARG A 741 -14.21 -32.80 12.19
C ARG A 741 -12.89 -32.52 11.48
N ALA A 742 -11.98 -31.79 12.11
CA ALA A 742 -10.66 -31.50 11.55
C ALA A 742 -9.86 -32.79 11.28
N ALA A 743 -9.83 -33.70 12.26
CA ALA A 743 -9.19 -35.00 12.14
C ALA A 743 -9.79 -35.83 10.99
N ARG A 744 -11.11 -36.00 10.94
CA ARG A 744 -11.79 -36.74 9.85
C ARG A 744 -11.50 -36.15 8.47
N LEU A 745 -11.45 -34.83 8.35
CA LEU A 745 -11.22 -34.14 7.07
C LEU A 745 -9.73 -33.96 6.72
N GLY A 746 -8.79 -34.43 7.54
CA GLY A 746 -7.35 -34.20 7.33
C GLY A 746 -7.00 -32.72 7.29
N MET A 747 -7.51 -31.94 8.26
CA MET A 747 -7.29 -30.51 8.41
C MET A 747 -6.56 -30.21 9.72
N GLY A 748 -5.78 -29.13 9.74
CA GLY A 748 -5.21 -28.60 10.97
C GLY A 748 -6.26 -27.89 11.84
N MET A 749 -5.82 -27.38 12.99
CA MET A 749 -6.64 -26.67 13.98
C MET A 749 -6.03 -25.31 14.31
N ILE A 750 -6.86 -24.27 14.34
CA ILE A 750 -6.55 -23.00 15.00
C ILE A 750 -7.67 -22.73 16.01
N GLY A 751 -7.39 -23.08 17.26
CA GLY A 751 -8.29 -22.88 18.40
C GLY A 751 -8.34 -21.43 18.86
N GLN A 752 -9.20 -21.18 19.85
CA GLN A 752 -9.47 -19.86 20.44
C GLN A 752 -9.77 -20.02 21.95
N GLY A 753 -9.10 -20.97 22.61
CA GLY A 753 -9.40 -21.42 23.98
C GLY A 753 -10.15 -22.76 24.03
N GLY A 754 -10.73 -23.10 25.18
CA GLY A 754 -11.32 -24.41 25.47
C GLY A 754 -10.41 -25.36 26.25
N PRO A 755 -10.78 -26.66 26.41
CA PRO A 755 -10.10 -27.59 27.31
C PRO A 755 -8.62 -27.84 26.97
N PRO A 756 -7.71 -27.99 27.96
CA PRO A 756 -6.29 -28.29 27.72
C PRO A 756 -6.05 -29.57 26.91
N GLU A 757 -6.93 -30.56 27.04
CA GLU A 757 -6.83 -31.88 26.39
C GLU A 757 -7.19 -31.83 24.90
N LEU A 758 -7.64 -30.69 24.37
CA LEU A 758 -8.18 -30.55 23.01
C LEU A 758 -7.17 -30.98 21.92
N GLU A 759 -5.87 -30.77 22.14
CA GLU A 759 -4.82 -31.26 21.23
C GLU A 759 -4.71 -32.80 21.27
N GLN A 760 -4.77 -33.41 22.45
CA GLN A 760 -4.71 -34.87 22.59
C GLN A 760 -5.93 -35.52 21.95
N ILE A 761 -7.12 -34.94 22.15
CA ILE A 761 -8.38 -35.36 21.51
C ILE A 761 -8.27 -35.26 19.98
N TYR A 762 -7.65 -34.21 19.43
CA TYR A 762 -7.37 -34.10 18.00
C TYR A 762 -6.42 -35.21 17.51
N ARG A 763 -5.30 -35.42 18.21
CA ARG A 763 -4.29 -36.43 17.85
C ARG A 763 -4.85 -37.86 17.91
N ASP A 764 -5.71 -38.17 18.87
CA ASP A 764 -6.36 -39.48 18.97
C ASP A 764 -7.49 -39.67 17.95
N ALA A 765 -8.26 -38.62 17.64
CA ALA A 765 -9.22 -38.65 16.53
C ALA A 765 -8.52 -38.84 15.17
N CYS A 766 -7.31 -38.28 14.97
CA CYS A 766 -6.51 -38.54 13.78
C CYS A 766 -6.11 -40.03 13.66
N LYS A 767 -5.72 -40.68 14.76
CA LYS A 767 -5.46 -42.13 14.79
C LYS A 767 -6.73 -42.93 14.44
N GLU A 768 -7.87 -42.56 15.02
CA GLU A 768 -9.18 -43.21 14.80
C GLU A 768 -9.62 -43.13 13.33
N PHE A 769 -9.45 -41.96 12.68
CA PHE A 769 -9.81 -41.76 11.27
C PHE A 769 -8.69 -42.11 10.28
N GLY A 770 -7.53 -42.59 10.74
CA GLY A 770 -6.39 -42.93 9.88
C GLY A 770 -5.75 -41.73 9.17
N THR A 771 -5.88 -40.52 9.71
CA THR A 771 -5.36 -39.28 9.11
C THR A 771 -4.08 -38.80 9.81
N THR A 772 -3.19 -38.17 9.05
CA THR A 772 -1.99 -37.53 9.61
C THR A 772 -2.39 -36.26 10.39
N PRO A 773 -2.00 -36.10 11.67
CA PRO A 773 -2.20 -34.85 12.39
C PRO A 773 -1.53 -33.67 11.68
N GLY A 774 -2.31 -32.63 11.40
CA GLY A 774 -1.82 -31.37 10.85
C GLY A 774 -1.28 -30.43 11.93
N PHE A 775 -1.02 -29.19 11.53
CA PHE A 775 -0.70 -28.10 12.47
C PHE A 775 -1.86 -27.89 13.46
N PHE A 776 -1.52 -27.74 14.74
CA PHE A 776 -2.46 -27.46 15.82
C PHE A 776 -1.90 -26.31 16.65
N ILE A 777 -2.73 -25.32 16.94
CA ILE A 777 -2.49 -24.32 17.99
C ILE A 777 -3.80 -24.04 18.72
N ASN A 778 -3.75 -23.89 20.04
CA ASN A 778 -4.85 -23.36 20.82
C ASN A 778 -4.30 -22.32 21.81
N PRO A 779 -4.46 -21.01 21.54
CA PRO A 779 -3.97 -19.98 22.43
C PRO A 779 -4.66 -20.03 23.80
N ALA A 780 -3.91 -19.70 24.86
CA ALA A 780 -4.47 -19.54 26.20
C ALA A 780 -5.35 -18.27 26.28
N PRO A 781 -6.36 -18.18 27.17
CA PRO A 781 -7.30 -17.05 27.19
C PRO A 781 -6.67 -15.67 27.44
N ASP A 782 -5.50 -15.62 28.08
CA ASP A 782 -4.70 -14.42 28.37
C ASP A 782 -3.77 -14.00 27.22
N THR A 783 -3.73 -14.77 26.11
CA THR A 783 -2.90 -14.46 24.94
C THR A 783 -3.32 -13.12 24.33
N ALA A 784 -2.38 -12.18 24.21
CA ALA A 784 -2.63 -10.93 23.52
C ALA A 784 -2.77 -11.16 22.00
N THR A 785 -3.98 -11.05 21.45
CA THR A 785 -4.23 -11.15 19.99
C THR A 785 -4.54 -9.80 19.33
N SER A 786 -4.60 -8.73 20.12
CA SER A 786 -4.95 -7.37 19.70
C SER A 786 -3.93 -6.36 20.30
N VAL A 787 -2.73 -6.33 19.73
CA VAL A 787 -1.55 -5.62 20.26
C VAL A 787 -1.31 -4.27 19.58
N TYR A 788 -0.89 -3.28 20.38
CA TYR A 788 -0.26 -2.02 19.97
C TYR A 788 1.06 -1.84 20.76
N VAL A 789 2.00 -1.05 20.24
CA VAL A 789 3.29 -0.75 20.90
C VAL A 789 3.47 0.75 21.02
N ALA A 790 3.84 1.23 22.22
CA ALA A 790 4.02 2.64 22.54
C ALA A 790 5.33 2.93 23.29
N GLU A 791 5.76 4.19 23.28
CA GLU A 791 6.82 4.67 24.18
C GLU A 791 6.25 5.03 25.55
N ASP A 792 5.16 5.79 25.56
CA ASP A 792 4.36 6.10 26.75
C ASP A 792 3.07 5.26 26.70
N VAL A 793 3.04 4.20 27.52
CA VAL A 793 1.92 3.27 27.63
C VAL A 793 0.71 3.93 28.32
N ASP A 794 0.93 4.86 29.25
CA ASP A 794 -0.16 5.58 29.93
C ASP A 794 -0.89 6.53 28.97
N ALA A 795 -0.14 7.34 28.22
CA ALA A 795 -0.69 8.22 27.20
C ALA A 795 -1.38 7.43 26.08
N ALA A 796 -0.79 6.30 25.65
CA ALA A 796 -1.40 5.44 24.64
C ALA A 796 -2.73 4.82 25.10
N TRP A 797 -2.86 4.39 26.37
CA TRP A 797 -4.16 3.93 26.90
C TRP A 797 -5.22 5.05 26.91
N GLN A 798 -4.84 6.31 27.10
CA GLN A 798 -5.77 7.45 26.99
C GLN A 798 -6.13 7.78 25.52
N GLU A 799 -5.17 7.76 24.60
CA GLU A 799 -5.38 8.13 23.18
C GLU A 799 -6.08 7.01 22.38
N ILE A 800 -5.63 5.75 22.52
CA ILE A 800 -6.09 4.63 21.68
C ILE A 800 -7.00 3.63 22.40
N GLY A 801 -6.98 3.59 23.74
CA GLY A 801 -7.80 2.68 24.55
C GLY A 801 -9.31 2.71 24.26
N PRO A 802 -9.93 3.86 23.94
CA PRO A 802 -11.34 3.91 23.53
C PRO A 802 -11.67 3.10 22.26
N TYR A 803 -10.71 2.96 21.34
CA TYR A 803 -10.89 2.18 20.10
C TYR A 803 -10.75 0.67 20.36
N MET A 804 -9.78 0.27 21.19
CA MET A 804 -9.67 -1.10 21.69
C MET A 804 -10.93 -1.53 22.47
N LEU A 805 -11.46 -0.64 23.32
CA LEU A 805 -12.72 -0.87 24.04
C LEU A 805 -13.92 -1.00 23.10
N HIS A 806 -13.95 -0.27 21.97
CA HIS A 806 -15.00 -0.44 20.97
C HIS A 806 -14.98 -1.84 20.33
N ASP A 807 -13.83 -2.37 19.91
CA ASP A 807 -13.74 -3.76 19.40
C ASP A 807 -14.13 -4.76 20.49
N ALA A 808 -13.54 -4.65 21.69
CA ALA A 808 -13.80 -5.51 22.83
C ALA A 808 -15.28 -5.58 23.22
N ALA A 809 -15.90 -4.42 23.48
CA ALA A 809 -17.29 -4.34 23.92
C ALA A 809 -18.29 -4.71 22.82
N THR A 810 -17.94 -4.50 21.54
CA THR A 810 -18.79 -4.91 20.41
C THR A 810 -18.70 -6.42 20.17
N TYR A 811 -17.51 -7.02 20.21
CA TYR A 811 -17.33 -8.46 20.06
C TYR A 811 -17.95 -9.23 21.24
N GLY A 812 -17.69 -8.76 22.47
CA GLY A 812 -18.36 -9.24 23.69
C GLY A 812 -19.86 -8.96 23.75
N GLY A 813 -20.40 -8.12 22.86
CA GLY A 813 -21.84 -7.88 22.69
C GLY A 813 -22.53 -8.84 21.71
N TRP A 814 -21.79 -9.72 21.03
CA TRP A 814 -22.34 -10.71 20.08
C TRP A 814 -22.42 -12.13 20.63
N MET A 815 -21.88 -12.36 21.82
CA MET A 815 -21.89 -13.66 22.48
C MET A 815 -22.98 -13.66 23.57
N ASP A 816 -23.75 -14.74 23.66
CA ASP A 816 -24.84 -14.87 24.64
C ASP A 816 -24.30 -14.81 26.07
N SER A 817 -25.13 -14.34 27.01
CA SER A 817 -24.81 -14.25 28.46
C SER A 817 -24.78 -15.63 29.17
N GLY A 818 -24.26 -16.64 28.49
CA GLY A 818 -24.07 -18.02 28.94
C GLY A 818 -22.93 -18.75 28.21
N SER A 819 -22.22 -18.08 27.29
CA SER A 819 -20.88 -18.50 26.86
C SER A 819 -19.82 -17.95 27.82
N ASP A 820 -18.86 -18.79 28.19
CA ASP A 820 -17.77 -18.42 29.10
C ASP A 820 -16.74 -17.53 28.37
N HIS A 821 -16.91 -16.21 28.48
CA HIS A 821 -16.04 -15.20 27.84
C HIS A 821 -14.56 -15.38 28.22
N ALA A 822 -14.31 -15.65 29.51
CA ALA A 822 -12.99 -15.84 30.09
C ALA A 822 -12.28 -17.13 29.61
N SER A 823 -13.01 -18.06 28.98
CA SER A 823 -12.43 -19.26 28.37
C SER A 823 -11.83 -19.05 26.97
N THR A 824 -11.91 -17.84 26.39
CA THR A 824 -11.56 -17.56 24.99
C THR A 824 -10.43 -16.53 24.81
N ALA A 825 -9.49 -16.80 23.92
CA ALA A 825 -8.30 -15.96 23.69
C ALA A 825 -8.57 -14.60 23.00
N SER A 826 -9.75 -14.44 22.39
CA SER A 826 -10.23 -13.14 21.90
C SER A 826 -11.17 -12.43 22.90
N GLY A 827 -11.40 -13.02 24.08
CA GLY A 827 -12.36 -12.55 25.07
C GLY A 827 -11.98 -11.26 25.78
N SER A 828 -12.99 -10.57 26.31
CA SER A 828 -12.92 -9.46 27.26
C SER A 828 -14.33 -9.26 27.83
N GLU A 829 -14.43 -8.89 29.11
CA GLU A 829 -15.69 -8.52 29.79
C GLU A 829 -15.79 -7.01 30.04
N ALA A 830 -14.68 -6.28 29.89
CA ALA A 830 -14.49 -4.87 30.17
C ALA A 830 -15.54 -3.96 29.52
N ARG A 831 -15.98 -2.97 30.30
CA ARG A 831 -16.92 -1.91 29.91
C ARG A 831 -16.33 -0.50 30.05
N THR A 832 -15.07 -0.40 30.51
CA THR A 832 -14.28 0.84 30.55
C THR A 832 -12.84 0.57 30.09
N VAL A 833 -12.11 1.62 29.71
CA VAL A 833 -10.71 1.51 29.28
C VAL A 833 -9.82 1.02 30.44
N ASP A 834 -10.07 1.50 31.66
CA ASP A 834 -9.34 1.06 32.85
C ASP A 834 -9.55 -0.43 33.16
N GLN A 835 -10.76 -0.95 32.93
CA GLN A 835 -11.05 -2.39 33.03
C GLN A 835 -10.31 -3.17 31.95
N LEU A 836 -10.34 -2.72 30.69
CA LEU A 836 -9.66 -3.40 29.58
C LEU A 836 -8.14 -3.45 29.78
N ARG A 837 -7.57 -2.38 30.35
CA ARG A 837 -6.17 -2.32 30.76
C ARG A 837 -5.87 -3.26 31.93
N ALA A 838 -6.74 -3.32 32.93
CA ALA A 838 -6.57 -4.15 34.13
C ALA A 838 -6.81 -5.64 33.89
N GLU A 839 -7.63 -6.02 32.90
CA GLU A 839 -7.81 -7.42 32.46
C GLU A 839 -6.49 -8.05 32.00
N ASN A 840 -5.60 -7.27 31.37
CA ASN A 840 -4.29 -7.72 30.90
C ASN A 840 -4.36 -9.01 30.05
N GLY A 841 -5.41 -9.12 29.22
CA GLY A 841 -5.70 -10.27 28.34
C GLY A 841 -5.46 -9.95 26.86
N ASN A 842 -6.45 -10.26 26.00
CA ASN A 842 -6.40 -10.11 24.54
C ASN A 842 -5.86 -8.76 24.06
N TYR A 843 -6.39 -7.66 24.59
CA TYR A 843 -6.02 -6.30 24.21
C TYR A 843 -4.80 -5.85 25.01
N ARG A 844 -3.75 -5.38 24.33
CA ARG A 844 -2.51 -4.97 25.00
C ARG A 844 -1.85 -3.78 24.32
N ILE A 845 -1.36 -2.86 25.15
CA ILE A 845 -0.39 -1.85 24.76
C ILE A 845 0.92 -2.22 25.45
N PHE A 846 1.91 -2.66 24.69
CA PHE A 846 3.25 -2.96 25.20
C PHE A 846 4.14 -1.71 25.20
N GLY A 847 5.01 -1.61 26.19
CA GLY A 847 6.19 -0.75 26.09
C GLY A 847 7.21 -1.32 25.09
N VAL A 848 8.12 -0.49 24.57
CA VAL A 848 9.15 -0.93 23.59
C VAL A 848 9.97 -2.13 24.11
N ASP A 849 10.50 -2.04 25.34
CA ASP A 849 11.33 -3.10 25.92
C ASP A 849 10.53 -4.38 26.21
N GLU A 850 9.26 -4.24 26.56
CA GLU A 850 8.32 -5.34 26.78
C GLU A 850 8.00 -6.07 25.46
N ALA A 851 7.77 -5.32 24.37
CA ALA A 851 7.60 -5.88 23.03
C ALA A 851 8.87 -6.60 22.53
N VAL A 852 10.06 -6.07 22.84
CA VAL A 852 11.34 -6.75 22.56
C VAL A 852 11.46 -8.05 23.36
N ALA A 853 11.13 -8.02 24.66
CA ALA A 853 11.15 -9.21 25.52
C ALA A 853 10.13 -10.27 25.04
N HIS A 854 8.94 -9.86 24.61
CA HIS A 854 7.90 -10.75 24.08
C HIS A 854 8.37 -11.50 22.82
N VAL A 855 8.97 -10.78 21.86
CA VAL A 855 9.51 -11.39 20.63
C VAL A 855 10.74 -12.26 20.92
N LYS A 856 11.63 -11.84 21.83
CA LYS A 856 12.76 -12.69 22.27
C LYS A 856 12.31 -13.92 23.06
N GLY A 857 11.14 -13.87 23.70
CA GLY A 857 10.47 -15.02 24.33
C GLY A 857 9.87 -16.03 23.34
N GLY A 858 9.97 -15.80 22.04
CA GLY A 858 9.46 -16.70 21.00
C GLY A 858 8.06 -16.36 20.46
N MET A 859 7.42 -15.32 20.97
CA MET A 859 6.03 -15.00 20.65
C MET A 859 5.90 -13.87 19.60
N PRO A 860 5.03 -14.00 18.58
CA PRO A 860 4.81 -12.95 17.59
C PRO A 860 3.98 -11.80 18.16
N LEU A 861 4.31 -10.55 17.80
CA LEU A 861 3.41 -9.42 18.05
C LEU A 861 2.17 -9.52 17.16
N MET A 862 1.02 -9.78 17.77
CA MET A 862 -0.28 -9.89 17.09
C MET A 862 -0.90 -8.49 16.92
N LEU A 863 -0.36 -7.70 15.99
CA LEU A 863 -0.75 -6.30 15.83
C LEU A 863 -2.12 -6.19 15.12
N GLN A 864 -2.98 -5.31 15.63
CA GLN A 864 -4.26 -4.94 14.98
C GLN A 864 -4.27 -3.42 14.73
N PRO A 865 -3.64 -2.93 13.64
CA PRO A 865 -3.33 -1.51 13.51
C PRO A 865 -4.56 -0.59 13.45
N LEU A 866 -5.66 -1.09 12.88
CA LEU A 866 -6.90 -0.33 12.67
C LEU A 866 -8.01 -0.73 13.67
N VAL A 867 -7.63 -1.28 14.84
CA VAL A 867 -8.55 -1.77 15.89
C VAL A 867 -9.67 -0.76 16.18
N GLY A 868 -10.92 -1.21 16.13
CA GLY A 868 -12.09 -0.36 16.41
C GLY A 868 -12.22 0.88 15.51
N GLY A 869 -11.57 0.90 14.34
CA GLY A 869 -11.52 2.06 13.45
C GLY A 869 -10.51 3.13 13.87
N LEU A 870 -9.42 2.74 14.55
CA LEU A 870 -8.31 3.63 14.90
C LEU A 870 -7.80 4.39 13.64
N PRO A 871 -7.63 5.71 13.69
CA PRO A 871 -7.12 6.49 12.56
C PRO A 871 -5.74 6.02 12.07
N PRO A 872 -5.50 5.94 10.74
CA PRO A 872 -4.25 5.45 10.18
C PRO A 872 -3.00 6.16 10.70
N GLU A 873 -3.06 7.46 10.99
CA GLU A 873 -1.96 8.24 11.54
C GLU A 873 -1.62 7.94 13.01
N LEU A 874 -2.52 7.25 13.73
CA LEU A 874 -2.24 6.68 15.06
C LEU A 874 -1.71 5.25 14.92
N ALA A 875 -2.30 4.46 14.02
CA ALA A 875 -1.87 3.11 13.67
C ALA A 875 -0.40 3.07 13.23
N TRP A 876 -0.01 3.99 12.34
CA TRP A 876 1.37 4.09 11.84
C TRP A 876 2.41 4.37 12.94
N ARG A 877 2.06 5.06 14.04
CA ARG A 877 3.01 5.31 15.15
C ARG A 877 3.52 4.00 15.76
N SER A 878 2.64 3.04 16.02
CA SER A 878 3.03 1.73 16.56
C SER A 878 3.79 0.90 15.53
N LEU A 879 3.42 0.98 14.24
CA LEU A 879 4.11 0.24 13.17
C LEU A 879 5.54 0.75 12.98
N GLU A 880 5.72 2.07 12.88
CA GLU A 880 7.02 2.73 12.86
C GLU A 880 7.84 2.35 14.10
N LEU A 881 7.27 2.42 15.30
CA LEU A 881 7.98 2.10 16.55
C LEU A 881 8.43 0.63 16.62
N VAL A 882 7.62 -0.31 16.11
CA VAL A 882 8.00 -1.72 15.96
C VAL A 882 9.19 -1.86 15.02
N ALA A 883 9.17 -1.22 13.84
CA ALA A 883 10.26 -1.34 12.87
C ALA A 883 11.53 -0.57 13.27
N GLU A 884 11.42 0.61 13.90
CA GLU A 884 12.54 1.45 14.29
C GLU A 884 13.24 0.97 15.58
N LYS A 885 12.52 0.33 16.51
CA LYS A 885 13.07 -0.05 17.83
C LYS A 885 12.93 -1.52 18.20
N VAL A 886 11.77 -2.14 17.97
CA VAL A 886 11.56 -3.53 18.41
C VAL A 886 12.32 -4.51 17.51
N LEU A 887 12.07 -4.49 16.21
CA LEU A 887 12.65 -5.44 15.25
C LEU A 887 14.19 -5.37 15.13
N PRO A 888 14.87 -4.22 15.32
CA PRO A 888 16.34 -4.19 15.39
C PRO A 888 16.87 -4.84 16.67
N ALA A 889 16.22 -4.60 17.82
CA ALA A 889 16.65 -5.12 19.12
C ALA A 889 16.42 -6.64 19.27
N THR A 890 15.52 -7.24 18.48
CA THR A 890 15.24 -8.69 18.46
C THR A 890 16.16 -9.49 17.54
N ARG A 891 17.10 -8.86 16.84
CA ARG A 891 18.03 -9.49 15.87
C ARG A 891 19.45 -9.76 16.38
N GLY A 892 19.70 -9.57 17.68
CA GLY A 892 20.97 -9.84 18.37
C GLY A 892 20.76 -10.51 19.72
#